data_AF-A0A379XP55-F1
#
_entry.id   AF-A0A379XP55-F1
#
_cell.length_a   1.000
_cell.length_b   1.000
_cell.length_c   1.000
_cell.angle_alpha   90.00
_cell.angle_beta   90.00
_cell.angle_gamma   90.00
#
_symmetry.space_group_name_H-M   'P 1'
#
loop_
_entity.id
_entity.type
_entity.pdbx_description
1 polymer ?
#
loop_
_entity_poly.entity_id
_entity_poly.type
_entity_poly.pdbx_seq_one_letter_code
_entity_poly.pdbx_strand_id
1 'polypeptide(L)'
;MDKIFVDEAVSELHTIQDMLRWAVSRFSAANIWYGHGTDNPWDEAVQLVLPSLYLPLDIPEDMRTARLTSSEKHRIVERVIRRINERIPVAYLTNKAWFCGHEFYVDERVLVPRSPIGELINNHFAGLISQQPKYILDMCTGSGCIAIACAYAFPDAEVDAVDISPDALAVAEHNIEDHGLIHHVTPIRSDLFRDLPKVQYDLIVTNPPYVDAEDMSDLPNEYRHEPELGLASGTDGLKLTRRILGNAPDYLSDDGVLICEVGNSMVHLMEQYPDVPFTWLEFDNGGDGVFMLTKAQLLAAVNISTFIKIKHANDNNDNGAVMAGNTIGQLFRVTTFGESHGLALGCIVDGVPPGIPLTEADLQHDLDRRRPGTSRYTTQRREPDQVKILSGVFDGVTTGTSIGLLIENTDQRSQDYSAIKDVFRPGHADYTYEQKYGLRDYRGGGRSSARETAMRVAAGAIAKKYLAEKFGIEIRGCLTQMGDIPLEIKDWRQVELNPFFCPDADKLDALDELMRALKKEGDSIGAKVTVMASGVPAGLGEPVFDRLDADIAHALMSINAVKGVEIGEGFNVVALRGSQNRDEITVQGFQSNHAGGILGGISSGQHIVAHMALKPTSSITVPGRTINRMGEEVEMITKGRHDPCVGIRAVPIAEAMLAIVLMDHLLRHRAQNADVKTEIPRW
;
A
#
# COMPACT_ATOMS: atom_id res chain seq x y z
N MET A 1 20.80 41.81 5.81
CA MET A 1 20.51 42.66 4.64
C MET A 1 19.05 43.06 4.65
N ASP A 2 18.15 42.11 4.93
CA ASP A 2 16.69 42.31 4.97
C ASP A 2 16.22 43.39 5.93
N LYS A 3 16.78 43.49 7.14
CA LYS A 3 16.36 44.51 8.12
C LYS A 3 16.54 45.95 7.63
N ILE A 4 17.60 46.23 6.86
CA ILE A 4 17.87 47.56 6.32
C ILE A 4 16.83 47.92 5.25
N PHE A 5 16.53 46.98 4.34
CA PHE A 5 15.51 47.18 3.31
C PHE A 5 14.10 47.32 3.89
N VAL A 6 13.81 46.61 4.99
CA VAL A 6 12.54 46.73 5.72
C VAL A 6 12.41 48.13 6.34
N ASP A 7 13.43 48.57 7.07
CA ASP A 7 13.44 49.87 7.76
C ASP A 7 13.38 51.04 6.75
N GLU A 8 14.06 50.93 5.60
CA GLU A 8 14.01 51.89 4.49
C GLU A 8 12.61 51.95 3.86
N ALA A 9 12.05 50.79 3.44
CA ALA A 9 10.73 50.75 2.82
C ALA A 9 9.63 51.27 3.76
N VAL A 10 9.70 50.92 5.05
CA VAL A 10 8.75 51.40 6.06
C VAL A 10 8.89 52.90 6.31
N SER A 11 10.11 53.47 6.29
CA SER A 11 10.31 54.89 6.58
C SER A 11 9.99 55.78 5.38
N GLU A 12 10.33 55.36 4.16
CA GLU A 12 10.29 56.20 2.96
C GLU A 12 9.02 56.03 2.12
N LEU A 13 8.40 54.84 2.10
CA LEU A 13 7.17 54.63 1.34
C LEU A 13 5.98 55.15 2.16
N HIS A 14 5.08 55.89 1.50
CA HIS A 14 4.03 56.63 2.21
C HIS A 14 2.63 56.21 1.80
N THR A 15 2.43 55.77 0.57
CA THR A 15 1.11 55.49 -0.01
C THR A 15 0.95 54.04 -0.46
N ILE A 16 -0.29 53.63 -0.75
CA ILE A 16 -0.57 52.33 -1.38
C ILE A 16 0.18 52.19 -2.71
N GLN A 17 0.19 53.26 -3.52
CA GLN A 17 0.89 53.30 -4.79
C GLN A 17 2.41 53.11 -4.63
N ASP A 18 3.01 53.72 -3.61
CA ASP A 18 4.44 53.53 -3.32
C ASP A 18 4.76 52.06 -3.02
N MET A 19 3.89 51.41 -2.23
CA MET A 19 4.02 50.01 -1.85
C MET A 19 3.81 49.06 -3.03
N LEU A 20 2.80 49.29 -3.88
CA LEU A 20 2.58 48.51 -5.10
C LEU A 20 3.80 48.59 -6.03
N ARG A 21 4.23 49.80 -6.38
CA ARG A 21 5.40 50.02 -7.25
C ARG A 21 6.66 49.39 -6.67
N TRP A 22 6.86 49.48 -5.35
CA TRP A 22 7.98 48.84 -4.67
C TRP A 22 7.89 47.32 -4.73
N ALA A 23 6.76 46.72 -4.36
CA ALA A 23 6.54 45.27 -4.40
C ALA A 23 6.79 44.69 -5.80
N VAL A 24 6.27 45.34 -6.84
CA VAL A 24 6.53 44.97 -8.24
C VAL A 24 8.03 44.94 -8.54
N SER A 25 8.76 46.00 -8.15
CA SER A 25 10.22 46.07 -8.36
C SER A 25 10.95 44.93 -7.63
N ARG A 26 10.49 44.59 -6.41
CA ARG A 26 11.08 43.51 -5.61
C ARG A 26 10.79 42.14 -6.21
N PHE A 27 9.57 41.88 -6.67
CA PHE A 27 9.17 40.64 -7.32
C PHE A 27 9.89 40.44 -8.66
N SER A 28 9.95 41.47 -9.50
CA SER A 28 10.72 41.42 -10.76
C SER A 28 12.21 41.13 -10.53
N ALA A 29 12.80 41.65 -9.45
CA ALA A 29 14.21 41.42 -9.13
C ALA A 29 14.50 40.05 -8.49
N ALA A 30 13.50 39.41 -7.89
CA ALA A 30 13.67 38.20 -7.08
C ALA A 30 13.66 36.89 -7.89
N ASN A 31 13.32 36.95 -9.18
CA ASN A 31 13.14 35.78 -10.05
C ASN A 31 12.28 34.70 -9.38
N ILE A 32 11.11 35.11 -8.87
CA ILE A 32 10.08 34.22 -8.32
C ILE A 32 9.23 33.65 -9.43
N TRP A 33 8.66 32.47 -9.20
CA TRP A 33 7.73 31.84 -10.13
C TRP A 33 6.30 32.32 -9.88
N TYR A 34 5.55 32.60 -10.94
CA TYR A 34 4.12 32.96 -10.91
C TYR A 34 3.28 31.80 -11.45
N GLY A 35 1.98 31.76 -11.16
CA GLY A 35 1.09 30.67 -11.60
C GLY A 35 0.06 30.23 -10.56
N HIS A 36 0.03 30.85 -9.39
CA HIS A 36 -0.95 30.59 -8.32
C HIS A 36 -2.10 31.60 -8.41
N GLY A 37 -2.69 31.76 -9.60
CA GLY A 37 -3.74 32.74 -9.89
C GLY A 37 -3.26 34.10 -10.45
N THR A 38 -1.95 34.27 -10.62
CA THR A 38 -1.32 35.44 -11.28
C THR A 38 -0.20 34.95 -12.18
N ASP A 39 0.14 35.71 -13.23
CA ASP A 39 1.24 35.39 -14.17
C ASP A 39 2.32 36.48 -14.24
N ASN A 40 2.14 37.57 -13.50
CA ASN A 40 2.99 38.75 -13.59
C ASN A 40 3.18 39.44 -12.23
N PRO A 41 4.29 40.18 -12.02
CA PRO A 41 4.60 40.85 -10.76
C PRO A 41 3.60 41.93 -10.35
N TRP A 42 2.87 42.52 -11.30
CA TRP A 42 1.89 43.56 -11.00
C TRP A 42 0.68 42.98 -10.28
N ASP A 43 0.08 41.94 -10.84
CA ASP A 43 -1.10 41.30 -10.24
C ASP A 43 -0.73 40.62 -8.92
N GLU A 44 0.44 40.00 -8.83
CA GLU A 44 0.98 39.45 -7.58
C GLU A 44 1.12 40.54 -6.49
N ALA A 45 1.58 41.74 -6.85
CA ALA A 45 1.70 42.86 -5.92
C ALA A 45 0.33 43.40 -5.49
N VAL A 46 -0.63 43.49 -6.41
CA VAL A 46 -2.00 43.91 -6.10
C VAL A 46 -2.66 42.92 -5.12
N GLN A 47 -2.55 41.62 -5.39
CA GLN A 47 -3.09 40.56 -4.54
C GLN A 47 -2.33 40.40 -3.21
N LEU A 48 -1.12 40.93 -3.07
CA LEU A 48 -0.44 40.98 -1.77
C LEU A 48 -0.82 42.24 -0.99
N VAL A 49 -0.69 43.42 -1.59
CA VAL A 49 -0.76 44.71 -0.90
C VAL A 49 -2.18 45.02 -0.43
N LEU A 50 -3.19 44.93 -1.31
CA LEU A 50 -4.55 45.32 -0.96
C LEU A 50 -5.17 44.39 0.10
N PRO A 51 -5.05 43.05 -0.02
CA PRO A 51 -5.52 42.15 1.02
C PRO A 51 -4.76 42.29 2.34
N SER A 52 -3.49 42.72 2.31
CA SER A 52 -2.75 43.06 3.54
C SER A 52 -3.30 44.27 4.26
N LEU A 53 -4.04 45.13 3.57
CA LEU A 53 -4.72 46.29 4.12
C LEU A 53 -6.21 46.03 4.41
N TYR A 54 -6.67 44.80 4.18
CA TYR A 54 -8.10 44.46 4.22
C TYR A 54 -8.94 45.28 3.23
N LEU A 55 -8.36 45.62 2.08
CA LEU A 55 -9.03 46.33 1.00
C LEU A 55 -9.40 45.34 -0.13
N PRO A 56 -10.50 45.60 -0.86
CA PRO A 56 -10.84 44.82 -2.05
C PRO A 56 -9.85 45.13 -3.19
N LEU A 57 -9.85 44.31 -4.25
CA LEU A 57 -8.92 44.50 -5.37
C LEU A 57 -9.29 45.70 -6.26
N ASP A 58 -10.55 46.14 -6.23
CA ASP A 58 -11.14 47.20 -7.06
C ASP A 58 -11.28 48.53 -6.30
N ILE A 59 -10.23 48.97 -5.61
CA ILE A 59 -10.25 50.27 -4.92
C ILE A 59 -10.38 51.46 -5.90
N PRO A 60 -11.06 52.56 -5.50
CA PRO A 60 -11.04 53.83 -6.23
C PRO A 60 -9.62 54.33 -6.50
N GLU A 61 -9.38 54.96 -7.64
CA GLU A 61 -8.04 55.37 -8.07
C GLU A 61 -7.39 56.39 -7.12
N ASP A 62 -8.19 57.28 -6.54
CA ASP A 62 -7.74 58.27 -5.56
C ASP A 62 -7.27 57.63 -4.24
N MET A 63 -7.83 56.47 -3.84
CA MET A 63 -7.36 55.72 -2.68
C MET A 63 -5.91 55.24 -2.82
N ARG A 64 -5.39 55.06 -4.05
CA ARG A 64 -4.00 54.64 -4.25
C ARG A 64 -2.98 55.62 -3.65
N THR A 65 -3.36 56.89 -3.53
CA THR A 65 -2.53 57.95 -2.94
C THR A 65 -2.74 58.14 -1.44
N ALA A 66 -3.64 57.35 -0.81
CA ALA A 66 -3.88 57.40 0.63
C ALA A 66 -2.63 56.99 1.42
N ARG A 67 -2.38 57.69 2.53
CA ARG A 67 -1.22 57.42 3.39
C ARG A 67 -1.44 56.19 4.26
N LEU A 68 -0.40 55.38 4.38
CA LEU A 68 -0.38 54.20 5.23
C LEU A 68 0.19 54.51 6.62
N THR A 69 -0.41 53.91 7.63
CA THR A 69 0.13 53.85 8.99
C THR A 69 1.41 53.02 9.02
N SER A 70 2.26 53.23 10.04
CA SER A 70 3.49 52.44 10.18
C SER A 70 3.19 50.94 10.27
N SER A 71 2.14 50.52 10.98
CA SER A 71 1.77 49.11 11.12
C SER A 71 1.37 48.45 9.78
N GLU A 72 0.61 49.17 8.95
CA GLU A 72 0.23 48.70 7.61
C GLU A 72 1.46 48.50 6.72
N LYS A 73 2.39 49.46 6.76
CA LYS A 73 3.64 49.37 6.01
C LYS A 73 4.48 48.17 6.42
N HIS A 74 4.65 47.94 7.72
CA HIS A 74 5.41 46.78 8.21
C HIS A 74 4.79 45.47 7.72
N ARG A 75 3.46 45.33 7.80
CA ARG A 75 2.76 44.10 7.36
C ARG A 75 2.97 43.82 5.87
N ILE A 76 2.83 44.83 5.02
CA ILE A 76 3.07 44.69 3.58
C ILE A 76 4.51 44.28 3.32
N VAL A 77 5.46 45.01 3.91
CA VAL A 77 6.88 44.77 3.69
C VAL A 77 7.29 43.38 4.17
N GLU A 78 6.82 42.95 5.34
CA GLU A 78 7.05 41.59 5.86
C GLU A 78 6.55 40.52 4.88
N ARG A 79 5.32 40.66 4.37
CA ARG A 79 4.75 39.71 3.40
C ARG A 79 5.52 39.69 2.07
N VAL A 80 5.94 40.85 1.55
CA VAL A 80 6.79 40.92 0.35
C VAL A 80 8.11 40.19 0.56
N ILE A 81 8.76 40.38 1.72
CA ILE A 81 10.01 39.69 2.05
C ILE A 81 9.80 38.19 2.17
N ARG A 82 8.72 37.73 2.84
CA ARG A 82 8.39 36.30 2.92
C ARG A 82 8.12 35.69 1.55
N ARG A 83 7.34 36.36 0.68
CA ARG A 83 7.09 35.91 -0.69
C ARG A 83 8.38 35.66 -1.48
N ILE A 84 9.38 36.52 -1.29
CA ILE A 84 10.68 36.46 -1.99
C ILE A 84 11.61 35.41 -1.40
N ASN A 85 11.74 35.40 -0.07
CA ASN A 85 12.73 34.57 0.62
C ASN A 85 12.23 33.13 0.83
N GLU A 86 10.97 32.98 1.23
CA GLU A 86 10.36 31.68 1.54
C GLU A 86 9.65 31.07 0.32
N ARG A 87 9.48 31.84 -0.76
CA ARG A 87 8.82 31.41 -2.00
C ARG A 87 7.37 30.94 -1.79
N ILE A 88 6.72 31.40 -0.72
CA ILE A 88 5.32 31.05 -0.42
C ILE A 88 4.39 31.81 -1.36
N PRO A 89 3.44 31.15 -2.06
CA PRO A 89 2.42 31.82 -2.86
C PRO A 89 1.69 32.96 -2.11
N VAL A 90 1.37 34.06 -2.80
CA VAL A 90 0.69 35.21 -2.17
C VAL A 90 -0.63 34.79 -1.54
N ALA A 91 -1.38 33.89 -2.18
CA ALA A 91 -2.65 33.41 -1.68
C ALA A 91 -2.56 32.81 -0.26
N TYR A 92 -1.47 32.12 0.07
CA TYR A 92 -1.24 31.55 1.41
C TYR A 92 -0.73 32.59 2.41
N LEU A 93 -0.04 33.64 1.95
CA LEU A 93 0.37 34.76 2.82
C LEU A 93 -0.82 35.66 3.22
N THR A 94 -1.80 35.78 2.34
CA THR A 94 -3.01 36.60 2.55
C THR A 94 -4.22 35.78 3.00
N ASN A 95 -4.15 34.46 2.88
CA ASN A 95 -5.24 33.51 3.01
C ASN A 95 -6.41 33.77 2.07
N LYS A 96 -6.13 34.31 0.88
CA LYS A 96 -7.16 34.75 -0.07
C LYS A 96 -6.76 34.41 -1.51
N ALA A 97 -7.70 33.86 -2.24
CA ALA A 97 -7.61 33.66 -3.69
C ALA A 97 -8.92 34.09 -4.35
N TRP A 98 -8.90 34.30 -5.67
CA TRP A 98 -10.09 34.70 -6.43
C TRP A 98 -10.39 33.70 -7.54
N PHE A 99 -11.66 33.32 -7.66
CA PHE A 99 -12.13 32.40 -8.70
C PHE A 99 -13.55 32.81 -9.13
N CYS A 100 -13.82 32.87 -10.44
CA CYS A 100 -15.11 33.33 -11.00
C CYS A 100 -15.63 34.66 -10.41
N GLY A 101 -14.72 35.60 -10.10
CA GLY A 101 -15.09 36.90 -9.51
C GLY A 101 -15.40 36.89 -8.02
N HIS A 102 -15.25 35.74 -7.35
CA HIS A 102 -15.51 35.57 -5.92
C HIS A 102 -14.20 35.36 -5.15
N GLU A 103 -14.12 35.88 -3.92
CA GLU A 103 -12.98 35.70 -3.01
C GLU A 103 -13.17 34.42 -2.19
N PHE A 104 -12.12 33.61 -2.06
CA PHE A 104 -12.11 32.37 -1.28
C PHE A 104 -10.99 32.38 -0.24
N TYR A 105 -11.27 31.86 0.95
CA TYR A 105 -10.23 31.50 1.90
C TYR A 105 -9.44 30.29 1.39
N VAL A 106 -8.11 30.40 1.47
CA VAL A 106 -7.19 29.30 1.14
C VAL A 106 -6.00 29.28 2.08
N ASP A 107 -5.44 28.10 2.29
CA ASP A 107 -4.16 27.87 2.94
C ASP A 107 -3.49 26.62 2.37
N GLU A 108 -2.37 26.19 2.94
CA GLU A 108 -1.54 25.09 2.44
C GLU A 108 -2.24 23.72 2.42
N ARG A 109 -3.48 23.62 2.96
CA ARG A 109 -4.30 22.40 2.90
C ARG A 109 -4.97 22.18 1.54
N VAL A 110 -5.04 23.21 0.69
CA VAL A 110 -5.75 23.18 -0.61
C VAL A 110 -4.94 23.84 -1.72
N LEU A 111 -5.21 23.43 -2.96
CA LEU A 111 -4.63 24.07 -4.15
C LEU A 111 -5.15 25.51 -4.31
N VAL A 112 -4.30 26.42 -4.79
CA VAL A 112 -4.75 27.79 -5.08
C VAL A 112 -5.67 27.79 -6.32
N PRO A 113 -6.94 28.26 -6.22
CA PRO A 113 -7.90 28.28 -7.33
C PRO A 113 -7.36 28.95 -8.60
N ARG A 114 -7.36 28.20 -9.71
CA ARG A 114 -6.87 28.67 -11.02
C ARG A 114 -7.35 27.84 -12.22
N SER A 115 -8.39 27.04 -12.05
CA SER A 115 -8.85 26.13 -13.11
C SER A 115 -9.46 26.91 -14.29
N PRO A 116 -9.12 26.58 -15.55
CA PRO A 116 -9.78 27.16 -16.72
C PRO A 116 -11.29 26.85 -16.78
N ILE A 117 -11.77 25.85 -16.05
CA ILE A 117 -13.21 25.53 -15.90
C ILE A 117 -14.01 26.74 -15.43
N GLY A 118 -13.39 27.70 -14.72
CA GLY A 118 -14.06 28.94 -14.31
C GLY A 118 -14.69 29.72 -15.46
N GLU A 119 -14.10 29.68 -16.66
CA GLU A 119 -14.68 30.32 -17.85
C GLU A 119 -15.98 29.61 -18.31
N LEU A 120 -16.03 28.27 -18.20
CA LEU A 120 -17.24 27.50 -18.48
C LEU A 120 -18.34 27.85 -17.48
N ILE A 121 -18.01 27.98 -16.20
CA ILE A 121 -18.95 28.34 -15.14
C ILE A 121 -19.54 29.73 -15.41
N ASN A 122 -18.70 30.73 -15.69
CA ASN A 122 -19.15 32.09 -16.01
C ASN A 122 -20.08 32.13 -17.23
N ASN A 123 -19.83 31.27 -18.22
CA ASN A 123 -20.66 31.11 -19.41
C ASN A 123 -21.79 30.08 -19.22
N HIS A 124 -22.05 29.63 -18.00
CA HIS A 124 -23.11 28.67 -17.65
C HIS A 124 -23.05 27.38 -18.48
N PHE A 125 -21.85 26.94 -18.83
CA PHE A 125 -21.56 25.79 -19.69
C PHE A 125 -22.32 25.83 -21.02
N ALA A 126 -22.54 27.04 -21.56
CA ALA A 126 -23.32 27.26 -22.77
C ALA A 126 -22.84 26.39 -23.94
N GLY A 127 -23.77 25.68 -24.57
CA GLY A 127 -23.48 24.77 -25.69
C GLY A 127 -22.93 23.40 -25.28
N LEU A 128 -22.57 23.18 -24.02
CA LEU A 128 -22.11 21.88 -23.50
C LEU A 128 -23.24 21.11 -22.81
N ILE A 129 -24.11 21.81 -22.09
CA ILE A 129 -25.30 21.23 -21.45
C ILE A 129 -26.57 21.68 -22.16
N SER A 130 -27.57 20.79 -22.23
CA SER A 130 -28.83 21.03 -22.95
C SER A 130 -29.92 21.68 -22.08
N GLN A 131 -29.81 21.55 -20.75
CA GLN A 131 -30.75 22.05 -19.76
C GLN A 131 -29.99 22.57 -18.54
N GLN A 132 -30.63 23.40 -17.72
CA GLN A 132 -30.04 23.80 -16.44
C GLN A 132 -29.92 22.58 -15.52
N PRO A 133 -28.73 22.33 -14.96
CA PRO A 133 -28.50 21.17 -14.10
C PRO A 133 -29.22 21.37 -12.77
N LYS A 134 -29.83 20.31 -12.25
CA LYS A 134 -30.41 20.29 -10.91
C LYS A 134 -29.47 19.69 -9.89
N TYR A 135 -28.65 18.73 -10.33
CA TYR A 135 -27.66 18.08 -9.49
C TYR A 135 -26.28 18.20 -10.15
N ILE A 136 -25.35 18.85 -9.46
CA ILE A 136 -23.98 19.04 -9.90
C ILE A 136 -23.06 18.32 -8.92
N LEU A 137 -22.05 17.63 -9.44
CA LEU A 137 -20.96 17.06 -8.64
C LEU A 137 -19.67 17.80 -8.97
N ASP A 138 -19.06 18.44 -7.98
CA ASP A 138 -17.69 18.91 -8.03
C ASP A 138 -16.78 17.87 -7.35
N MET A 139 -16.03 17.12 -8.13
CA MET A 139 -15.19 16.03 -7.65
C MET A 139 -13.72 16.42 -7.60
N CYS A 140 -13.06 16.07 -6.49
CA CYS A 140 -11.75 16.62 -6.09
C CYS A 140 -11.85 18.12 -5.80
N THR A 141 -12.85 18.51 -5.00
CA THR A 141 -13.29 19.89 -4.82
C THR A 141 -12.25 20.81 -4.16
N GLY A 142 -11.31 20.26 -3.38
CA GLY A 142 -10.28 21.06 -2.71
C GLY A 142 -10.87 22.14 -1.80
N SER A 143 -10.72 23.41 -2.20
CA SER A 143 -11.24 24.58 -1.48
C SER A 143 -12.75 24.82 -1.64
N GLY A 144 -13.46 24.02 -2.45
CA GLY A 144 -14.87 24.22 -2.75
C GLY A 144 -15.16 25.26 -3.83
N CYS A 145 -14.12 25.85 -4.44
CA CYS A 145 -14.30 27.00 -5.32
C CYS A 145 -15.12 26.71 -6.60
N ILE A 146 -14.96 25.53 -7.20
CA ILE A 146 -15.75 25.09 -8.36
C ILE A 146 -17.20 24.84 -7.93
N ALA A 147 -17.42 24.10 -6.84
CA ALA A 147 -18.75 23.84 -6.29
C ALA A 147 -19.54 25.13 -6.00
N ILE A 148 -18.90 26.07 -5.30
CA ILE A 148 -19.50 27.37 -4.94
C ILE A 148 -19.77 28.22 -6.18
N ALA A 149 -18.83 28.27 -7.13
CA ALA A 149 -19.03 29.01 -8.38
C ALA A 149 -20.17 28.41 -9.22
N CYS A 150 -20.30 27.09 -9.25
CA CYS A 150 -21.45 26.41 -9.87
C CYS A 150 -22.77 26.76 -9.17
N ALA A 151 -22.80 26.84 -7.84
CA ALA A 151 -24.00 27.24 -7.10
C ALA A 151 -24.40 28.72 -7.38
N TYR A 152 -23.42 29.61 -7.59
CA TYR A 152 -23.72 30.97 -8.05
C TYR A 152 -24.28 31.02 -9.49
N ALA A 153 -23.72 30.21 -10.40
CA ALA A 153 -24.19 30.13 -11.79
C ALA A 153 -25.56 29.45 -11.93
N PHE A 154 -25.87 28.50 -11.03
CA PHE A 154 -27.11 27.73 -11.02
C PHE A 154 -27.77 27.75 -9.62
N PRO A 155 -28.50 28.83 -9.27
CA PRO A 155 -29.05 29.01 -7.91
C PRO A 155 -30.08 27.95 -7.49
N ASP A 156 -30.69 27.27 -8.45
CA ASP A 156 -31.67 26.20 -8.22
C ASP A 156 -31.04 24.79 -8.19
N ALA A 157 -29.72 24.69 -8.38
CA ALA A 157 -29.01 23.42 -8.35
C ALA A 157 -28.56 23.06 -6.92
N GLU A 158 -28.55 21.76 -6.64
CA GLU A 158 -27.86 21.16 -5.50
C GLU A 158 -26.47 20.71 -5.97
N VAL A 159 -25.44 21.10 -5.23
CA VAL A 159 -24.05 20.83 -5.58
C VAL A 159 -23.39 19.97 -4.51
N ASP A 160 -22.92 18.78 -4.88
CA ASP A 160 -22.09 17.96 -4.00
C ASP A 160 -20.61 18.28 -4.24
N ALA A 161 -19.92 18.71 -3.19
CA ALA A 161 -18.50 19.06 -3.19
C ALA A 161 -17.68 17.93 -2.55
N VAL A 162 -16.98 17.14 -3.37
CA VAL A 162 -16.41 15.86 -2.95
C VAL A 162 -14.90 15.91 -2.88
N ASP A 163 -14.34 15.52 -1.74
CA ASP A 163 -12.90 15.30 -1.57
C ASP A 163 -12.59 14.09 -0.69
N ILE A 164 -11.41 13.51 -0.85
CA ILE A 164 -10.90 12.44 0.02
C ILE A 164 -10.29 13.02 1.30
N SER A 165 -9.76 14.25 1.22
CA SER A 165 -9.03 14.92 2.28
C SER A 165 -9.98 15.61 3.26
N PRO A 166 -10.00 15.22 4.55
CA PRO A 166 -10.77 15.94 5.56
C PRO A 166 -10.24 17.37 5.78
N ASP A 167 -8.95 17.60 5.55
CA ASP A 167 -8.35 18.93 5.72
C ASP A 167 -8.78 19.90 4.59
N ALA A 168 -8.92 19.39 3.36
CA ALA A 168 -9.45 20.15 2.24
C ALA A 168 -10.95 20.45 2.44
N LEU A 169 -11.72 19.45 2.87
CA LEU A 169 -13.15 19.65 3.18
C LEU A 169 -13.38 20.66 4.29
N ALA A 170 -12.50 20.75 5.29
CA ALA A 170 -12.61 21.80 6.30
C ALA A 170 -12.44 23.22 5.72
N VAL A 171 -11.60 23.38 4.68
CA VAL A 171 -11.48 24.65 3.94
C VAL A 171 -12.70 24.89 3.05
N ALA A 172 -13.19 23.86 2.36
CA ALA A 172 -14.41 23.95 1.57
C ALA A 172 -15.63 24.32 2.42
N GLU A 173 -15.82 23.67 3.59
CA GLU A 173 -16.88 23.98 4.56
C GLU A 173 -16.82 25.44 5.01
N HIS A 174 -15.62 25.95 5.31
CA HIS A 174 -15.44 27.35 5.69
C HIS A 174 -15.85 28.30 4.57
N ASN A 175 -15.43 28.04 3.32
CA ASN A 175 -15.86 28.84 2.18
C ASN A 175 -17.37 28.74 1.92
N ILE A 176 -17.96 27.55 2.02
CA ILE A 176 -19.41 27.36 1.84
C ILE A 176 -20.20 28.19 2.87
N GLU A 177 -19.73 28.22 4.13
CA GLU A 177 -20.32 29.03 5.20
C GLU A 177 -20.16 30.54 4.93
N ASP A 178 -18.96 30.99 4.59
CA ASP A 178 -18.66 32.41 4.31
C ASP A 178 -19.45 32.97 3.12
N HIS A 179 -19.75 32.13 2.13
CA HIS A 179 -20.60 32.47 0.99
C HIS A 179 -22.11 32.31 1.26
N GLY A 180 -22.50 31.76 2.42
CA GLY A 180 -23.90 31.55 2.79
C GLY A 180 -24.61 30.44 2.00
N LEU A 181 -23.87 29.45 1.49
CA LEU A 181 -24.36 28.42 0.58
C LEU A 181 -24.55 27.04 1.23
N ILE A 182 -24.59 26.97 2.56
CA ILE A 182 -24.77 25.72 3.35
C ILE A 182 -26.01 24.88 3.00
N HIS A 183 -26.97 25.45 2.28
CA HIS A 183 -28.20 24.78 1.85
C HIS A 183 -28.20 24.38 0.37
N HIS A 184 -27.15 24.74 -0.37
CA HIS A 184 -27.02 24.48 -1.81
C HIS A 184 -25.75 23.70 -2.15
N VAL A 185 -24.72 23.77 -1.29
CA VAL A 185 -23.46 23.05 -1.47
C VAL A 185 -23.24 22.10 -0.29
N THR A 186 -23.18 20.80 -0.58
CA THR A 186 -22.97 19.76 0.44
C THR A 186 -21.55 19.20 0.32
N PRO A 187 -20.67 19.43 1.32
CA PRO A 187 -19.36 18.81 1.36
C PRO A 187 -19.49 17.32 1.73
N ILE A 188 -18.84 16.45 0.95
CA ILE A 188 -18.90 14.99 1.14
C ILE A 188 -17.49 14.41 1.12
N ARG A 189 -17.16 13.66 2.17
CA ARG A 189 -15.92 12.87 2.20
C ARG A 189 -16.09 11.57 1.45
N SER A 190 -15.41 11.43 0.31
CA SER A 190 -15.43 10.22 -0.51
C SER A 190 -14.15 10.08 -1.31
N ASP A 191 -13.73 8.84 -1.56
CA ASP A 191 -12.73 8.54 -2.60
C ASP A 191 -13.44 8.46 -3.96
N LEU A 192 -13.42 9.57 -4.70
CA LEU A 192 -14.18 9.75 -5.93
C LEU A 192 -15.66 9.37 -5.72
N PHE A 193 -16.16 8.39 -6.46
CA PHE A 193 -17.55 7.95 -6.43
C PHE A 193 -17.94 7.01 -5.28
N ARG A 194 -16.97 6.53 -4.48
CA ARG A 194 -17.16 5.36 -3.61
C ARG A 194 -18.27 5.51 -2.57
N ASP A 195 -18.27 6.63 -1.86
CA ASP A 195 -19.14 6.89 -0.71
C ASP A 195 -20.22 7.92 -1.06
N LEU A 196 -20.46 8.15 -2.35
CA LEU A 196 -21.49 9.08 -2.83
C LEU A 196 -22.89 8.49 -2.68
N PRO A 197 -23.90 9.34 -2.44
CA PRO A 197 -25.28 8.90 -2.50
C PRO A 197 -25.60 8.40 -3.91
N LYS A 198 -26.57 7.47 -4.02
CA LYS A 198 -27.05 6.95 -5.31
C LYS A 198 -27.96 7.96 -6.01
N VAL A 199 -27.40 9.12 -6.33
CA VAL A 199 -28.03 10.21 -7.09
C VAL A 199 -27.42 10.21 -8.50
N GLN A 200 -28.19 10.69 -9.46
CA GLN A 200 -27.72 10.90 -10.83
C GLN A 200 -27.49 12.40 -11.02
N TYR A 201 -26.28 12.78 -11.45
CA TYR A 201 -25.87 14.16 -11.66
C TYR A 201 -26.08 14.56 -13.12
N ASP A 202 -26.57 15.78 -13.33
CA ASP A 202 -26.71 16.36 -14.67
C ASP A 202 -25.36 16.89 -15.18
N LEU A 203 -24.49 17.27 -14.25
CA LEU A 203 -23.15 17.76 -14.55
C LEU A 203 -22.17 17.23 -13.50
N ILE A 204 -21.10 16.56 -13.96
CA ILE A 204 -19.93 16.25 -13.14
C ILE A 204 -18.80 17.14 -13.63
N VAL A 205 -18.26 17.95 -12.73
CA VAL A 205 -17.10 18.82 -12.96
C VAL A 205 -15.97 18.31 -12.07
N THR A 206 -14.76 18.23 -12.60
CA THR A 206 -13.62 17.77 -11.82
C THR A 206 -12.31 18.36 -12.30
N ASN A 207 -11.50 18.80 -11.35
CA ASN A 207 -10.09 19.11 -11.53
C ASN A 207 -9.26 18.15 -10.66
N PRO A 208 -9.12 16.87 -11.07
CA PRO A 208 -8.40 15.89 -10.29
C PRO A 208 -6.90 16.17 -10.31
N PRO A 209 -6.13 15.67 -9.33
CA PRO A 209 -4.68 15.56 -9.47
C PRO A 209 -4.30 14.89 -10.80
N TYR A 210 -3.38 15.51 -11.55
CA TYR A 210 -2.93 15.03 -12.86
C TYR A 210 -1.42 15.14 -13.10
N VAL A 211 -0.61 15.63 -12.16
CA VAL A 211 0.85 15.76 -12.33
C VAL A 211 1.51 14.39 -12.17
N ASP A 212 2.35 13.99 -13.13
CA ASP A 212 3.08 12.73 -13.06
C ASP A 212 4.34 12.83 -12.18
N ALA A 213 4.94 11.67 -11.89
CA ALA A 213 6.07 11.58 -10.96
C ALA A 213 7.36 12.27 -11.47
N GLU A 214 7.54 12.41 -12.79
CA GLU A 214 8.69 13.10 -13.38
C GLU A 214 8.50 14.62 -13.21
N ASP A 215 7.34 15.13 -13.63
CA ASP A 215 6.98 16.54 -13.51
C ASP A 215 6.97 17.03 -12.05
N MET A 216 6.50 16.19 -11.11
CA MET A 216 6.54 16.49 -9.68
C MET A 216 7.95 16.79 -9.16
N SER A 217 8.99 16.15 -9.73
CA SER A 217 10.38 16.32 -9.29
C SER A 217 10.98 17.66 -9.72
N ASP A 218 10.48 18.21 -10.83
CA ASP A 218 10.95 19.44 -11.47
C ASP A 218 10.11 20.69 -11.12
N LEU A 219 9.10 20.55 -10.25
CA LEU A 219 8.25 21.66 -9.83
C LEU A 219 9.06 22.82 -9.19
N PRO A 220 8.80 24.08 -9.60
CA PRO A 220 9.33 25.28 -8.94
C PRO A 220 9.03 25.28 -7.44
N ASN A 221 9.90 25.92 -6.66
CA ASN A 221 9.79 25.93 -5.19
C ASN A 221 8.44 26.48 -4.69
N GLU A 222 7.85 27.42 -5.42
CA GLU A 222 6.53 27.98 -5.13
C GLU A 222 5.42 26.90 -5.10
N TYR A 223 5.41 25.97 -6.06
CA TYR A 223 4.41 24.90 -6.14
C TYR A 223 4.58 23.83 -5.06
N ARG A 224 5.76 23.73 -4.45
CA ARG A 224 6.03 22.77 -3.36
C ARG A 224 5.32 23.13 -2.05
N HIS A 225 4.72 24.32 -1.97
CA HIS A 225 3.86 24.74 -0.86
C HIS A 225 2.42 24.26 -1.02
N GLU A 226 2.02 23.81 -2.21
CA GLU A 226 0.70 23.21 -2.43
C GLU A 226 0.69 21.74 -1.97
N PRO A 227 -0.46 21.19 -1.56
CA PRO A 227 -0.54 19.82 -1.08
C PRO A 227 -0.24 18.82 -2.20
N GLU A 228 0.73 17.93 -1.98
CA GLU A 228 1.11 16.88 -2.95
C GLU A 228 -0.09 16.02 -3.38
N LEU A 229 -1.01 15.73 -2.45
CA LEU A 229 -2.24 14.98 -2.72
C LEU A 229 -3.15 15.68 -3.76
N GLY A 230 -3.08 17.00 -3.87
CA GLY A 230 -3.83 17.81 -4.84
C GLY A 230 -3.16 17.94 -6.21
N LEU A 231 -1.91 17.47 -6.36
CA LEU A 231 -1.13 17.58 -7.60
C LEU A 231 -0.82 16.21 -8.21
N ALA A 232 -0.30 15.27 -7.43
CA ALA A 232 0.30 14.04 -7.93
C ALA A 232 -0.73 12.96 -8.32
N SER A 233 -0.52 12.28 -9.46
CA SER A 233 -1.46 11.28 -9.98
C SER A 233 -0.78 10.11 -10.70
N GLY A 234 -0.10 9.26 -9.92
CA GLY A 234 0.54 8.05 -10.44
C GLY A 234 1.74 8.36 -11.36
N THR A 235 2.15 7.37 -12.15
CA THR A 235 3.35 7.51 -13.00
C THR A 235 3.14 8.30 -14.27
N ASP A 236 1.89 8.49 -14.70
CA ASP A 236 1.56 9.14 -15.98
C ASP A 236 0.46 10.21 -15.86
N GLY A 237 0.11 10.62 -14.65
CA GLY A 237 -0.90 11.65 -14.40
C GLY A 237 -2.35 11.17 -14.55
N LEU A 238 -2.60 9.95 -15.04
CA LEU A 238 -3.93 9.50 -15.45
C LEU A 238 -4.62 8.59 -14.45
N LYS A 239 -4.02 8.33 -13.27
CA LYS A 239 -4.55 7.35 -12.31
C LYS A 239 -6.00 7.67 -11.92
N LEU A 240 -6.27 8.91 -11.54
CA LEU A 240 -7.61 9.33 -11.11
C LEU A 240 -8.55 9.52 -12.30
N THR A 241 -8.08 10.12 -13.40
CA THR A 241 -8.85 10.30 -14.64
C THR A 241 -9.43 8.98 -15.16
N ARG A 242 -8.66 7.88 -15.12
CA ARG A 242 -9.17 6.55 -15.51
C ARG A 242 -10.32 6.07 -14.65
N ARG A 243 -10.20 6.25 -13.33
CA ARG A 243 -11.26 5.89 -12.37
C ARG A 243 -12.51 6.75 -12.60
N ILE A 244 -12.31 8.03 -12.92
CA ILE A 244 -13.40 8.95 -13.24
C ILE A 244 -14.12 8.51 -14.52
N LEU A 245 -13.40 8.29 -15.62
CA LEU A 245 -13.96 7.82 -16.88
C LEU A 245 -14.68 6.46 -16.74
N GLY A 246 -14.16 5.56 -15.89
CA GLY A 246 -14.73 4.24 -15.66
C GLY A 246 -16.04 4.23 -14.87
N ASN A 247 -16.25 5.21 -13.98
CA ASN A 247 -17.37 5.21 -13.03
C ASN A 247 -18.39 6.33 -13.30
N ALA A 248 -18.00 7.44 -13.95
CA ALA A 248 -18.91 8.55 -14.27
C ALA A 248 -20.22 8.11 -14.95
N PRO A 249 -20.25 7.12 -15.87
CA PRO A 249 -21.50 6.68 -16.49
C PRO A 249 -22.55 6.14 -15.53
N ASP A 250 -22.13 5.59 -14.38
CA ASP A 250 -23.05 5.04 -13.37
C ASP A 250 -23.72 6.14 -12.53
N TYR A 251 -23.17 7.36 -12.58
CA TYR A 251 -23.60 8.51 -11.79
C TYR A 251 -24.12 9.68 -12.63
N LEU A 252 -23.93 9.69 -13.95
CA LEU A 252 -24.50 10.72 -14.82
C LEU A 252 -25.95 10.41 -15.17
N SER A 253 -26.82 11.44 -15.16
CA SER A 253 -28.14 11.35 -15.77
C SER A 253 -28.04 11.04 -17.28
N ASP A 254 -29.13 10.65 -17.93
CA ASP A 254 -29.08 10.18 -19.32
C ASP A 254 -28.55 11.23 -20.31
N ASP A 255 -28.84 12.52 -20.04
CA ASP A 255 -28.32 13.67 -20.77
C ASP A 255 -27.11 14.32 -20.05
N GLY A 256 -26.55 13.64 -19.05
CA GLY A 256 -25.51 14.17 -18.18
C GLY A 256 -24.15 14.32 -18.87
N VAL A 257 -23.39 15.31 -18.41
CA VAL A 257 -22.08 15.69 -18.97
C VAL A 257 -20.98 15.59 -17.92
N LEU A 258 -19.84 15.03 -18.32
CA LEU A 258 -18.58 15.07 -17.59
C LEU A 258 -17.67 16.16 -18.19
N ILE A 259 -17.21 17.07 -17.34
CA ILE A 259 -16.14 18.04 -17.61
C ILE A 259 -14.95 17.69 -16.72
N CYS A 260 -13.80 17.42 -17.31
CA CYS A 260 -12.62 16.96 -16.58
C CYS A 260 -11.36 17.64 -17.07
N GLU A 261 -10.61 18.23 -16.15
CA GLU A 261 -9.29 18.81 -16.39
C GLU A 261 -8.18 17.77 -16.19
N VAL A 262 -7.22 17.71 -17.12
CA VAL A 262 -6.05 16.84 -17.04
C VAL A 262 -4.75 17.54 -17.43
N GLY A 263 -4.81 18.85 -17.70
CA GLY A 263 -3.65 19.65 -18.11
C GLY A 263 -2.81 18.97 -19.20
N ASN A 264 -1.49 18.92 -18.97
CA ASN A 264 -0.52 18.33 -19.91
C ASN A 264 -0.71 16.82 -20.11
N SER A 265 -1.38 16.12 -19.19
CA SER A 265 -1.67 14.68 -19.33
C SER A 265 -2.68 14.38 -20.43
N MET A 266 -3.27 15.40 -21.07
CA MET A 266 -4.04 15.28 -22.31
C MET A 266 -3.32 14.42 -23.37
N VAL A 267 -2.00 14.62 -23.56
CA VAL A 267 -1.22 13.89 -24.56
C VAL A 267 -1.25 12.38 -24.29
N HIS A 268 -0.97 12.00 -23.04
CA HIS A 268 -1.03 10.61 -22.59
C HIS A 268 -2.45 10.03 -22.68
N LEU A 269 -3.47 10.83 -22.38
CA LEU A 269 -4.86 10.39 -22.43
C LEU A 269 -5.29 10.08 -23.87
N MET A 270 -4.93 10.94 -24.81
CA MET A 270 -5.22 10.75 -26.24
C MET A 270 -4.46 9.54 -26.81
N GLU A 271 -3.21 9.33 -26.41
CA GLU A 271 -2.42 8.18 -26.87
C GLU A 271 -2.98 6.86 -26.34
N GLN A 272 -3.38 6.81 -25.07
CA GLN A 272 -3.90 5.59 -24.44
C GLN A 272 -5.34 5.27 -24.86
N TYR A 273 -6.14 6.28 -25.17
CA TYR A 273 -7.56 6.15 -25.49
C TYR A 273 -7.96 6.84 -26.80
N PRO A 274 -7.35 6.46 -27.94
CA PRO A 274 -7.56 7.15 -29.22
C PRO A 274 -8.98 6.99 -29.77
N ASP A 275 -9.71 5.97 -29.31
CA ASP A 275 -11.09 5.69 -29.75
C ASP A 275 -12.15 6.44 -28.93
N VAL A 276 -11.77 7.11 -27.84
CA VAL A 276 -12.69 7.89 -27.02
C VAL A 276 -12.89 9.26 -27.67
N PRO A 277 -14.14 9.67 -27.96
CA PRO A 277 -14.40 10.93 -28.66
C PRO A 277 -14.33 12.14 -27.71
N PHE A 278 -13.15 12.37 -27.12
CA PHE A 278 -12.91 13.52 -26.25
C PHE A 278 -13.21 14.83 -26.99
N THR A 279 -14.08 15.65 -26.41
CA THR A 279 -14.30 17.02 -26.88
C THR A 279 -13.38 17.94 -26.08
N TRP A 280 -12.19 18.22 -26.60
CA TRP A 280 -11.25 19.14 -25.96
C TRP A 280 -11.75 20.57 -26.10
N LEU A 281 -11.81 21.29 -24.98
CA LEU A 281 -12.35 22.64 -24.89
C LEU A 281 -11.23 23.68 -25.00
N GLU A 282 -11.52 24.78 -25.68
CA GLU A 282 -10.60 25.92 -25.84
C GLU A 282 -11.10 27.10 -24.98
N PHE A 283 -10.16 27.89 -24.46
CA PHE A 283 -10.43 28.96 -23.50
C PHE A 283 -9.81 30.28 -23.96
N ASP A 284 -10.57 31.38 -23.81
CA ASP A 284 -10.10 32.72 -24.20
C ASP A 284 -9.02 33.24 -23.23
N ASN A 285 -9.08 32.84 -21.97
CA ASN A 285 -8.17 33.30 -20.91
C ASN A 285 -6.97 32.36 -20.67
N GLY A 286 -6.76 31.39 -21.57
CA GLY A 286 -5.69 30.40 -21.47
C GLY A 286 -6.01 29.23 -20.53
N GLY A 287 -5.25 28.15 -20.69
CA GLY A 287 -5.49 26.85 -20.06
C GLY A 287 -5.83 25.80 -21.10
N ASP A 288 -5.23 24.61 -20.97
CA ASP A 288 -5.38 23.49 -21.89
C ASP A 288 -5.75 22.21 -21.12
N GLY A 289 -6.18 21.18 -21.85
CA GLY A 289 -6.37 19.86 -21.27
C GLY A 289 -7.67 19.69 -20.49
N VAL A 290 -8.72 20.46 -20.79
CA VAL A 290 -10.08 20.18 -20.31
C VAL A 290 -10.87 19.49 -21.41
N PHE A 291 -11.47 18.34 -21.11
CA PHE A 291 -12.36 17.65 -22.04
C PHE A 291 -13.80 17.59 -21.53
N MET A 292 -14.71 17.46 -22.49
CA MET A 292 -16.12 17.15 -22.28
C MET A 292 -16.46 15.78 -22.88
N LEU A 293 -17.25 15.00 -22.13
CA LEU A 293 -17.90 13.79 -22.61
C LEU A 293 -19.33 13.67 -22.06
N THR A 294 -20.28 13.33 -22.92
CA THR A 294 -21.64 12.93 -22.50
C THR A 294 -21.65 11.49 -21.96
N LYS A 295 -22.64 11.14 -21.13
CA LYS A 295 -22.85 9.74 -20.71
C LYS A 295 -22.95 8.77 -21.89
N ALA A 296 -23.65 9.17 -22.96
CA ALA A 296 -23.78 8.36 -24.17
C ALA A 296 -22.42 8.08 -24.83
N GLN A 297 -21.54 9.09 -24.94
CA GLN A 297 -20.19 8.91 -25.45
C GLN A 297 -19.34 8.01 -24.55
N LEU A 298 -19.45 8.18 -23.22
CA LEU A 298 -18.75 7.32 -22.27
C LEU A 298 -19.21 5.84 -22.41
N LEU A 299 -20.52 5.58 -22.49
CA LEU A 299 -21.05 4.22 -22.67
C LEU A 299 -20.69 3.62 -24.03
N ALA A 300 -20.64 4.44 -25.09
CA ALA A 300 -20.20 4.00 -26.41
C ALA A 300 -18.71 3.58 -26.38
N ALA A 301 -17.88 4.37 -25.69
CA ALA A 301 -16.49 4.03 -25.45
C ALA A 301 -16.34 2.75 -24.59
N VAL A 302 -17.27 2.50 -23.65
CA VAL A 302 -17.30 1.29 -22.81
C VAL A 302 -17.46 -0.01 -23.61
N ASN A 303 -18.20 0.03 -24.72
CA ASN A 303 -18.52 -1.14 -25.55
C ASN A 303 -17.46 -1.47 -26.61
N ILE A 304 -16.56 -0.54 -26.93
CA ILE A 304 -15.39 -0.80 -27.74
C ILE A 304 -14.37 -1.50 -26.82
N SER A 305 -13.69 -2.53 -27.30
CA SER A 305 -12.78 -3.43 -26.53
C SER A 305 -11.70 -2.74 -25.68
N THR A 306 -11.59 -1.42 -25.78
CA THR A 306 -10.70 -0.50 -25.07
C THR A 306 -11.11 -0.32 -23.59
N PHE A 307 -12.39 -0.39 -23.23
CA PHE A 307 -12.84 -0.22 -21.83
C PHE A 307 -13.01 -1.51 -21.03
N ILE A 308 -13.09 -2.67 -21.69
CA ILE A 308 -12.96 -3.97 -21.01
C ILE A 308 -11.55 -4.09 -20.39
N LYS A 309 -10.52 -3.45 -20.98
CA LYS A 309 -9.20 -3.30 -20.34
C LYS A 309 -9.19 -2.33 -19.18
N ILE A 310 -10.03 -1.29 -19.17
CA ILE A 310 -10.15 -0.36 -18.03
C ILE A 310 -10.93 -1.03 -16.89
N LYS A 311 -12.01 -1.77 -17.15
CA LYS A 311 -12.71 -2.58 -16.14
C LYS A 311 -11.87 -3.76 -15.63
N HIS A 312 -11.12 -4.46 -16.49
CA HIS A 312 -10.23 -5.54 -16.05
C HIS A 312 -8.92 -5.05 -15.41
N ALA A 313 -8.44 -3.85 -15.74
CA ALA A 313 -7.40 -3.17 -14.97
C ALA A 313 -7.95 -2.65 -13.63
N ASN A 314 -9.23 -2.28 -13.57
CA ASN A 314 -9.90 -1.93 -12.31
C ASN A 314 -10.10 -3.15 -11.39
N ASP A 315 -10.41 -4.34 -11.93
CA ASP A 315 -10.52 -5.56 -11.10
C ASP A 315 -9.16 -6.07 -10.60
N ASN A 316 -8.06 -5.76 -11.30
CA ASN A 316 -6.72 -6.20 -10.91
C ASN A 316 -5.87 -5.13 -10.22
N ASN A 317 -6.24 -3.84 -10.25
CA ASN A 317 -5.45 -2.76 -9.69
C ASN A 317 -6.22 -1.67 -8.94
N ASP A 318 -7.57 -1.74 -8.86
CA ASP A 318 -8.37 -0.87 -7.97
C ASP A 318 -8.77 -1.59 -6.69
N ASN A 319 -7.79 -2.32 -6.16
CA ASN A 319 -7.71 -2.58 -4.75
C ASN A 319 -6.62 -1.70 -4.13
N GLY A 320 -7.06 -0.53 -3.68
CA GLY A 320 -6.88 -0.18 -2.28
C GLY A 320 -7.68 -1.11 -1.34
N ALA A 321 -8.18 -2.28 -1.77
CA ALA A 321 -8.02 -3.39 -0.86
C ALA A 321 -6.52 -3.43 -0.59
N VAL A 322 -6.19 -3.22 0.67
CA VAL A 322 -5.39 -4.23 1.34
C VAL A 322 -5.79 -5.56 0.70
N MET A 323 -5.06 -6.01 -0.33
CA MET A 323 -5.06 -7.40 -0.74
C MET A 323 -4.99 -8.09 0.59
N ALA A 324 -6.06 -8.81 0.97
CA ALA A 324 -6.03 -9.48 2.23
C ALA A 324 -4.68 -10.20 2.24
N GLY A 325 -3.90 -10.06 3.32
CA GLY A 325 -2.54 -10.63 3.41
C GLY A 325 -2.61 -12.16 3.49
N ASN A 326 -3.47 -12.78 2.68
CA ASN A 326 -3.83 -14.17 2.59
C ASN A 326 -3.37 -14.81 1.26
N THR A 327 -2.73 -14.05 0.37
CA THR A 327 -2.08 -14.56 -0.85
C THR A 327 -0.57 -14.35 -0.81
N ILE A 328 0.20 -15.33 -1.26
CA ILE A 328 1.66 -15.23 -1.50
C ILE A 328 2.02 -15.75 -2.90
N GLY A 329 3.02 -15.14 -3.54
CA GLY A 329 3.50 -15.48 -4.89
C GLY A 329 2.83 -14.66 -6.01
N GLN A 330 3.42 -14.68 -7.22
CA GLN A 330 2.92 -13.96 -8.40
C GLN A 330 2.39 -14.90 -9.51
N LEU A 331 3.17 -15.89 -9.93
CA LEU A 331 2.75 -16.92 -10.88
C LEU A 331 2.34 -18.19 -10.17
N PHE A 332 3.11 -18.66 -9.19
CA PHE A 332 2.67 -19.72 -8.27
C PHE A 332 2.03 -19.06 -7.05
N ARG A 333 0.70 -18.88 -7.09
CA ARG A 333 -0.02 -18.11 -6.06
C ARG A 333 -0.73 -19.03 -5.10
N VAL A 334 -0.52 -18.83 -3.81
CA VAL A 334 -1.21 -19.57 -2.74
C VAL A 334 -2.10 -18.62 -1.97
N THR A 335 -3.42 -18.82 -2.05
CA THR A 335 -4.42 -18.03 -1.34
C THR A 335 -5.11 -18.88 -0.28
N THR A 336 -5.08 -18.50 1.00
CA THR A 336 -5.66 -19.30 2.08
C THR A 336 -6.92 -18.67 2.68
N PHE A 337 -7.78 -19.48 3.29
CA PHE A 337 -8.96 -19.07 4.05
C PHE A 337 -9.24 -20.01 5.24
N GLY A 338 -10.14 -19.58 6.13
CA GLY A 338 -10.58 -20.33 7.31
C GLY A 338 -9.87 -19.99 8.61
N GLU A 339 -10.60 -20.21 9.70
CA GLU A 339 -10.17 -19.97 11.09
C GLU A 339 -9.91 -21.27 11.82
N SER A 340 -9.10 -21.21 12.89
CA SER A 340 -8.80 -22.40 13.72
C SER A 340 -10.01 -23.10 14.35
N HIS A 341 -11.12 -22.38 14.54
CA HIS A 341 -12.38 -22.90 15.08
C HIS A 341 -13.54 -22.72 14.07
N GLY A 342 -13.21 -22.48 12.79
CA GLY A 342 -14.17 -22.55 11.70
C GLY A 342 -14.40 -24.01 11.28
N LEU A 343 -15.34 -24.27 10.36
CA LEU A 343 -15.66 -25.63 9.91
C LEU A 343 -14.47 -26.33 9.24
N ALA A 344 -13.67 -25.58 8.49
CA ALA A 344 -12.53 -26.08 7.76
C ALA A 344 -11.50 -24.96 7.52
N LEU A 345 -10.31 -25.37 7.12
CA LEU A 345 -9.33 -24.54 6.45
C LEU A 345 -9.33 -24.88 4.96
N GLY A 346 -9.03 -23.91 4.12
CA GLY A 346 -8.81 -24.18 2.70
C GLY A 346 -7.80 -23.26 2.06
N CYS A 347 -7.33 -23.66 0.88
CA CYS A 347 -6.54 -22.80 0.03
C CYS A 347 -6.76 -23.09 -1.44
N ILE A 348 -6.45 -22.09 -2.26
CA ILE A 348 -6.41 -22.14 -3.70
C ILE A 348 -4.94 -21.98 -4.10
N VAL A 349 -4.45 -22.89 -4.93
CA VAL A 349 -3.11 -22.83 -5.52
C VAL A 349 -3.25 -22.61 -7.03
N ASP A 350 -2.89 -21.42 -7.48
CA ASP A 350 -2.87 -21.05 -8.90
C ASP A 350 -1.48 -21.20 -9.50
N GLY A 351 -1.41 -21.39 -10.82
CA GLY A 351 -0.17 -21.50 -11.58
C GLY A 351 0.57 -22.83 -11.44
N VAL A 352 -0.06 -23.85 -10.87
CA VAL A 352 0.48 -25.22 -10.87
C VAL A 352 0.54 -25.72 -12.32
N PRO A 353 1.72 -26.09 -12.86
CA PRO A 353 1.76 -26.52 -14.25
C PRO A 353 1.05 -27.87 -14.46
N PRO A 354 0.49 -28.12 -15.67
CA PRO A 354 -0.22 -29.35 -15.99
C PRO A 354 0.71 -30.56 -16.10
N GLY A 355 0.14 -31.76 -15.95
CA GLY A 355 0.77 -33.03 -16.30
C GLY A 355 1.62 -33.67 -15.21
N ILE A 356 1.45 -33.28 -13.95
CA ILE A 356 2.14 -33.93 -12.82
C ILE A 356 1.18 -34.83 -12.07
N PRO A 357 1.57 -36.09 -11.80
CA PRO A 357 0.79 -36.97 -10.94
C PRO A 357 0.60 -36.33 -9.55
N LEU A 358 -0.64 -36.21 -9.08
CA LEU A 358 -0.93 -35.61 -7.78
C LEU A 358 -2.12 -36.28 -7.12
N THR A 359 -1.94 -36.66 -5.86
CA THR A 359 -2.93 -37.26 -4.97
C THR A 359 -2.80 -36.67 -3.57
N GLU A 360 -3.82 -36.82 -2.74
CA GLU A 360 -3.79 -36.39 -1.34
C GLU A 360 -2.62 -37.03 -0.56
N ALA A 361 -2.24 -38.27 -0.91
CA ALA A 361 -1.14 -38.99 -0.26
C ALA A 361 0.21 -38.28 -0.45
N ASP A 362 0.39 -37.58 -1.56
CA ASP A 362 1.60 -36.79 -1.83
C ASP A 362 1.73 -35.60 -0.87
N LEU A 363 0.61 -35.04 -0.43
CA LEU A 363 0.55 -33.90 0.47
C LEU A 363 0.58 -34.34 1.94
N GLN A 364 0.02 -35.52 2.22
CA GLN A 364 -0.21 -36.00 3.58
C GLN A 364 1.09 -36.22 4.36
N HIS A 365 2.19 -36.59 3.71
CA HIS A 365 3.48 -36.76 4.38
C HIS A 365 3.93 -35.48 5.11
N ASP A 366 3.93 -34.35 4.42
CA ASP A 366 4.36 -33.08 5.01
C ASP A 366 3.33 -32.54 6.02
N LEU A 367 2.03 -32.77 5.77
CA LEU A 367 0.97 -32.46 6.74
C LEU A 367 1.13 -33.26 8.05
N ASP A 368 1.51 -34.53 7.96
CA ASP A 368 1.76 -35.40 9.10
C ASP A 368 2.99 -34.98 9.91
N ARG A 369 4.03 -34.44 9.25
CA ARG A 369 5.19 -33.84 9.92
C ARG A 369 4.80 -32.58 10.70
N ARG A 370 3.84 -31.80 10.19
CA ARG A 370 3.36 -30.54 10.81
C ARG A 370 2.33 -30.75 11.93
N ARG A 371 1.49 -31.79 11.83
CA ARG A 371 0.29 -31.94 12.65
C ARG A 371 0.62 -31.99 14.15
N PRO A 372 -0.28 -31.45 15.01
CA PRO A 372 -0.14 -31.55 16.46
C PRO A 372 -0.28 -33.00 16.96
N GLY A 373 0.18 -33.27 18.19
CA GLY A 373 -0.11 -34.53 18.89
C GLY A 373 0.71 -35.74 18.43
N THR A 374 1.74 -35.53 17.62
CA THR A 374 2.65 -36.58 17.11
C THR A 374 3.71 -37.00 18.12
N SER A 375 4.01 -36.16 19.11
CA SER A 375 5.03 -36.43 20.12
C SER A 375 4.62 -35.95 21.51
N ARG A 376 5.30 -36.46 22.55
CA ARG A 376 5.09 -36.01 23.95
C ARG A 376 5.52 -34.56 24.20
N TYR A 377 6.23 -33.96 23.26
CA TYR A 377 6.86 -32.63 23.34
C TYR A 377 6.02 -31.53 22.68
N THR A 378 5.00 -31.92 21.90
CA THR A 378 4.08 -31.00 21.23
C THR A 378 2.69 -31.05 21.87
N THR A 379 1.82 -30.13 21.49
CA THR A 379 0.45 -30.01 21.96
C THR A 379 -0.31 -31.31 21.74
N GLN A 380 -1.11 -31.73 22.73
CA GLN A 380 -1.84 -32.99 22.66
C GLN A 380 -3.16 -32.89 21.87
N ARG A 381 -3.35 -31.82 21.09
CA ARG A 381 -4.47 -31.74 20.14
C ARG A 381 -4.33 -32.84 19.09
N ARG A 382 -5.43 -33.45 18.71
CA ARG A 382 -5.44 -34.54 17.71
C ARG A 382 -6.22 -34.08 16.50
N GLU A 383 -5.54 -33.39 15.60
CA GLU A 383 -6.08 -33.07 14.29
C GLU A 383 -5.38 -33.94 13.25
N PRO A 384 -6.12 -34.72 12.45
CA PRO A 384 -5.51 -35.67 11.51
C PRO A 384 -4.99 -34.97 10.24
N ASP A 385 -5.30 -33.69 10.06
CA ASP A 385 -4.88 -32.84 8.93
C ASP A 385 -5.10 -33.52 7.57
N GLN A 386 -6.25 -34.18 7.41
CA GLN A 386 -6.63 -34.86 6.17
C GLN A 386 -7.04 -33.83 5.12
N VAL A 387 -6.23 -33.72 4.07
CA VAL A 387 -6.51 -32.83 2.94
C VAL A 387 -7.40 -33.52 1.91
N LYS A 388 -8.29 -32.75 1.30
CA LYS A 388 -9.08 -33.13 0.12
C LYS A 388 -8.69 -32.23 -1.04
N ILE A 389 -8.43 -32.80 -2.20
CA ILE A 389 -8.26 -32.05 -3.45
C ILE A 389 -9.65 -31.85 -4.08
N LEU A 390 -10.07 -30.59 -4.23
CA LEU A 390 -11.40 -30.22 -4.71
C LEU A 390 -11.44 -29.92 -6.21
N SER A 391 -10.32 -29.46 -6.79
CA SER A 391 -10.24 -29.05 -8.20
C SER A 391 -8.80 -29.15 -8.72
N GLY A 392 -8.61 -28.89 -10.00
CA GLY A 392 -7.29 -28.75 -10.61
C GLY A 392 -6.54 -30.06 -10.89
N VAL A 393 -7.10 -31.21 -10.47
CA VAL A 393 -6.61 -32.56 -10.78
C VAL A 393 -7.70 -33.34 -11.50
N PHE A 394 -7.33 -34.04 -12.57
CA PHE A 394 -8.19 -34.94 -13.34
C PHE A 394 -7.41 -36.21 -13.68
N ASP A 395 -8.00 -37.40 -13.50
CA ASP A 395 -7.33 -38.70 -13.67
C ASP A 395 -5.97 -38.80 -12.95
N GLY A 396 -5.88 -38.20 -11.76
CA GLY A 396 -4.67 -38.23 -10.92
C GLY A 396 -3.52 -37.34 -11.41
N VAL A 397 -3.76 -36.45 -12.38
CA VAL A 397 -2.75 -35.50 -12.88
C VAL A 397 -3.24 -34.04 -12.80
N THR A 398 -2.31 -33.11 -12.57
CA THR A 398 -2.60 -31.68 -12.56
C THR A 398 -3.06 -31.22 -13.95
N THR A 399 -4.07 -30.35 -13.99
CA THR A 399 -4.70 -29.87 -15.23
C THR A 399 -4.11 -28.55 -15.74
N GLY A 400 -3.30 -27.86 -14.93
CA GLY A 400 -2.86 -26.50 -15.20
C GLY A 400 -3.80 -25.42 -14.68
N THR A 401 -4.98 -25.81 -14.18
CA THR A 401 -5.96 -24.92 -13.56
C THR A 401 -5.81 -24.89 -12.03
N SER A 402 -6.51 -23.97 -11.36
CA SER A 402 -6.47 -23.78 -9.91
C SER A 402 -6.76 -25.06 -9.13
N ILE A 403 -5.88 -25.38 -8.18
CA ILE A 403 -6.06 -26.50 -7.24
C ILE A 403 -6.69 -25.97 -5.96
N GLY A 404 -7.93 -26.37 -5.70
CA GLY A 404 -8.61 -26.13 -4.42
C GLY A 404 -8.29 -27.23 -3.42
N LEU A 405 -7.91 -26.86 -2.19
CA LEU A 405 -7.61 -27.76 -1.09
C LEU A 405 -8.49 -27.45 0.12
N LEU A 406 -8.87 -28.49 0.85
CA LEU A 406 -9.70 -28.37 2.07
C LEU A 406 -9.22 -29.33 3.17
N ILE A 407 -9.09 -28.84 4.40
CA ILE A 407 -8.89 -29.66 5.61
C ILE A 407 -10.00 -29.33 6.61
N GLU A 408 -10.76 -30.32 7.05
CA GLU A 408 -11.80 -30.16 8.07
C GLU A 408 -11.20 -30.05 9.47
N ASN A 409 -11.76 -29.18 10.32
CA ASN A 409 -11.36 -29.06 11.73
C ASN A 409 -12.23 -29.99 12.59
N THR A 410 -11.61 -30.94 13.30
CA THR A 410 -12.34 -32.05 13.96
C THR A 410 -12.27 -32.05 15.49
N ASP A 411 -11.33 -31.33 16.12
CA ASP A 411 -11.12 -31.29 17.59
C ASP A 411 -11.31 -29.87 18.15
N GLN A 412 -12.48 -29.28 17.90
CA GLN A 412 -12.82 -27.93 18.39
C GLN A 412 -13.34 -27.96 19.82
N ARG A 413 -12.64 -27.31 20.75
CA ARG A 413 -13.05 -27.15 22.14
C ARG A 413 -13.16 -25.68 22.52
N SER A 414 -14.22 -25.03 22.05
CA SER A 414 -14.43 -23.59 22.27
C SER A 414 -14.60 -23.20 23.75
N GLN A 415 -15.02 -24.14 24.62
CA GLN A 415 -15.26 -23.89 26.04
C GLN A 415 -13.98 -23.52 26.82
N ASP A 416 -12.82 -24.04 26.39
CA ASP A 416 -11.52 -23.83 27.03
C ASP A 416 -11.05 -22.36 26.94
N TYR A 417 -11.67 -21.55 26.07
CA TYR A 417 -11.28 -20.17 25.78
C TYR A 417 -12.23 -19.11 26.37
N SER A 418 -13.29 -19.52 27.08
CA SER A 418 -14.26 -18.59 27.67
C SER A 418 -13.64 -17.65 28.69
N ALA A 419 -12.70 -18.15 29.51
CA ALA A 419 -11.99 -17.38 30.54
C ALA A 419 -11.07 -16.28 29.98
N ILE A 420 -10.76 -16.30 28.68
CA ILE A 420 -9.87 -15.33 28.03
C ILE A 420 -10.61 -14.42 27.04
N LYS A 421 -11.94 -14.47 27.02
CA LYS A 421 -12.78 -13.72 26.07
C LYS A 421 -12.54 -12.22 26.16
N ASP A 422 -12.37 -11.70 27.37
CA ASP A 422 -12.28 -10.26 27.63
C ASP A 422 -10.86 -9.80 28.02
N VAL A 423 -9.86 -10.68 27.93
CA VAL A 423 -8.47 -10.43 28.35
C VAL A 423 -7.53 -10.50 27.15
N PHE A 424 -6.58 -9.58 27.00
CA PHE A 424 -5.58 -9.64 25.93
C PHE A 424 -4.38 -10.51 26.34
N ARG A 425 -4.09 -11.62 25.66
CA ARG A 425 -2.93 -12.46 26.02
C ARG A 425 -1.62 -11.76 25.64
N PRO A 426 -0.65 -11.60 26.57
CA PRO A 426 0.67 -11.10 26.24
C PRO A 426 1.32 -11.91 25.11
N GLY A 427 1.89 -11.22 24.13
CA GLY A 427 2.57 -11.85 22.99
C GLY A 427 1.67 -12.52 21.95
N HIS A 428 0.34 -12.49 22.09
CA HIS A 428 -0.60 -12.92 21.05
C HIS A 428 -1.14 -11.73 20.26
N ALA A 429 -1.88 -12.04 19.20
CA ALA A 429 -2.49 -11.04 18.32
C ALA A 429 -3.80 -10.46 18.87
N ASP A 430 -4.21 -10.80 20.10
CA ASP A 430 -5.53 -10.45 20.63
C ASP A 430 -5.77 -8.94 20.64
N TYR A 431 -4.79 -8.16 21.11
CA TYR A 431 -4.87 -6.70 21.18
C TYR A 431 -4.85 -6.08 19.79
N THR A 432 -3.90 -6.50 18.96
CA THR A 432 -3.73 -5.92 17.62
C THR A 432 -4.89 -6.26 16.69
N TYR A 433 -5.50 -7.45 16.81
CA TYR A 433 -6.69 -7.82 16.04
C TYR A 433 -7.92 -7.03 16.47
N GLU A 434 -8.11 -6.82 17.77
CA GLU A 434 -9.21 -5.98 18.25
C GLU A 434 -9.04 -4.53 17.77
N GLN A 435 -7.83 -3.97 17.89
CA GLN A 435 -7.54 -2.60 17.43
C GLN A 435 -7.69 -2.46 15.91
N LYS A 436 -7.28 -3.48 15.14
CA LYS A 436 -7.33 -3.44 13.67
C LYS A 436 -8.73 -3.68 13.10
N TYR A 437 -9.48 -4.63 13.67
CA TYR A 437 -10.74 -5.10 13.09
C TYR A 437 -11.97 -4.79 13.94
N GLY A 438 -11.80 -4.14 15.11
CA GLY A 438 -12.87 -3.87 16.08
C GLY A 438 -13.39 -5.11 16.81
N LEU A 439 -13.19 -6.30 16.24
CA LEU A 439 -13.66 -7.57 16.79
C LEU A 439 -12.60 -8.66 16.56
N ARG A 440 -12.12 -9.26 17.65
CA ARG A 440 -11.30 -10.47 17.59
C ARG A 440 -12.13 -11.75 17.80
N ASP A 441 -11.75 -12.82 17.11
CA ASP A 441 -12.15 -14.18 17.50
C ASP A 441 -11.20 -14.71 18.59
N TYR A 442 -11.67 -14.67 19.83
CA TYR A 442 -10.91 -15.15 20.99
C TYR A 442 -10.74 -16.67 21.03
N ARG A 443 -11.47 -17.43 20.20
CA ARG A 443 -11.41 -18.90 20.16
C ARG A 443 -10.16 -19.34 19.39
N GLY A 444 -9.14 -19.77 20.12
CA GLY A 444 -7.89 -20.26 19.53
C GLY A 444 -7.11 -19.29 18.65
N GLY A 445 -7.40 -17.99 18.73
CA GLY A 445 -6.78 -16.94 17.92
C GLY A 445 -7.35 -16.79 16.51
N GLY A 446 -8.51 -17.39 16.19
CA GLY A 446 -9.18 -17.20 14.90
C GLY A 446 -8.27 -17.43 13.69
N ARG A 447 -8.11 -16.39 12.87
CA ARG A 447 -7.25 -16.34 11.67
C ARG A 447 -5.76 -16.20 11.97
N SER A 448 -5.38 -15.66 13.12
CA SER A 448 -3.97 -15.50 13.52
C SER A 448 -3.32 -16.80 14.02
N SER A 449 -4.11 -17.87 14.09
CA SER A 449 -3.68 -19.15 14.63
C SER A 449 -2.72 -19.87 13.69
N ALA A 450 -1.70 -20.53 14.23
CA ALA A 450 -0.81 -21.43 13.48
C ALA A 450 -1.54 -22.68 12.92
N ARG A 451 -2.87 -22.77 13.04
CA ARG A 451 -3.70 -23.75 12.35
C ARG A 451 -3.65 -23.51 10.83
N GLU A 452 -3.70 -22.24 10.40
CA GLU A 452 -3.67 -21.83 8.99
C GLU A 452 -2.46 -22.38 8.22
N THR A 453 -1.31 -22.55 8.88
CA THR A 453 -0.09 -23.06 8.24
C THR A 453 -0.22 -24.49 7.71
N ALA A 454 -1.26 -25.25 8.08
CA ALA A 454 -1.57 -26.52 7.43
C ALA A 454 -1.81 -26.35 5.92
N MET A 455 -2.49 -25.27 5.52
CA MET A 455 -2.72 -24.95 4.11
C MET A 455 -1.43 -24.56 3.38
N ARG A 456 -0.52 -23.85 4.07
CA ARG A 456 0.80 -23.52 3.52
C ARG A 456 1.62 -24.79 3.25
N VAL A 457 1.59 -25.74 4.19
CA VAL A 457 2.27 -27.03 4.04
C VAL A 457 1.68 -27.85 2.89
N ALA A 458 0.36 -27.92 2.77
CA ALA A 458 -0.29 -28.62 1.66
C ALA A 458 0.08 -28.00 0.30
N ALA A 459 0.06 -26.67 0.17
CA ALA A 459 0.47 -25.99 -1.05
C ALA A 459 1.97 -26.16 -1.34
N GLY A 460 2.81 -26.08 -0.30
CA GLY A 460 4.25 -26.31 -0.41
C GLY A 460 4.62 -27.72 -0.82
N ALA A 461 3.83 -28.74 -0.45
CA ALA A 461 4.05 -30.11 -0.90
C ALA A 461 3.82 -30.27 -2.43
N ILE A 462 2.86 -29.53 -3.01
CA ILE A 462 2.68 -29.44 -4.47
C ILE A 462 3.94 -28.83 -5.11
N ALA A 463 4.42 -27.71 -4.58
CA ALA A 463 5.64 -27.06 -5.05
C ALA A 463 6.88 -27.98 -4.93
N LYS A 464 7.10 -28.61 -3.77
CA LYS A 464 8.20 -29.56 -3.54
C LYS A 464 8.17 -30.70 -4.55
N LYS A 465 6.98 -31.29 -4.81
CA LYS A 465 6.84 -32.37 -5.78
C LYS A 465 7.22 -31.92 -7.19
N TYR A 466 6.72 -30.77 -7.65
CA TYR A 466 7.08 -30.21 -8.95
C TYR A 466 8.59 -29.97 -9.07
N LEU A 467 9.15 -29.27 -8.09
CA LEU A 467 10.56 -28.88 -8.04
C LEU A 467 11.49 -30.10 -8.04
N ALA A 468 11.16 -31.13 -7.27
CA ALA A 468 11.92 -32.37 -7.21
C ALA A 468 11.84 -33.16 -8.53
N GLU A 469 10.64 -33.41 -9.06
CA GLU A 469 10.47 -34.25 -10.25
C GLU A 469 10.99 -33.60 -11.53
N LYS A 470 10.83 -32.27 -11.69
CA LYS A 470 11.19 -31.57 -12.93
C LYS A 470 12.59 -30.98 -12.92
N PHE A 471 13.11 -30.59 -11.76
CA PHE A 471 14.37 -29.88 -11.64
C PHE A 471 15.38 -30.55 -10.70
N GLY A 472 15.00 -31.65 -10.03
CA GLY A 472 15.87 -32.30 -9.04
C GLY A 472 16.15 -31.43 -7.81
N ILE A 473 15.33 -30.40 -7.57
CA ILE A 473 15.49 -29.51 -6.42
C ILE A 473 14.98 -30.22 -5.18
N GLU A 474 15.84 -30.35 -4.17
CA GLU A 474 15.52 -30.97 -2.89
C GLU A 474 15.52 -29.90 -1.78
N ILE A 475 14.44 -29.85 -1.00
CA ILE A 475 14.25 -28.88 0.08
C ILE A 475 14.13 -29.62 1.41
N ARG A 476 14.97 -29.24 2.38
CA ARG A 476 15.06 -29.86 3.71
C ARG A 476 15.17 -28.81 4.79
N GLY A 477 14.52 -29.03 5.94
CA GLY A 477 14.63 -28.18 7.11
C GLY A 477 14.97 -28.98 8.36
N CYS A 478 15.57 -28.33 9.35
CA CYS A 478 15.87 -28.95 10.64
C CYS A 478 16.00 -27.91 11.76
N LEU A 479 15.86 -28.38 13.01
CA LEU A 479 16.13 -27.57 14.19
C LEU A 479 17.64 -27.44 14.39
N THR A 480 18.14 -26.20 14.51
CA THR A 480 19.58 -25.92 14.70
C THR A 480 19.91 -25.26 16.04
N GLN A 481 18.91 -24.83 16.80
CA GLN A 481 19.07 -24.40 18.19
C GLN A 481 17.75 -24.48 18.96
N MET A 482 17.80 -24.86 20.23
CA MET A 482 16.69 -24.69 21.18
C MET A 482 17.23 -24.08 22.47
N GLY A 483 16.76 -22.88 22.83
CA GLY A 483 17.34 -22.14 23.96
C GLY A 483 18.85 -21.95 23.82
N ASP A 484 19.59 -22.42 24.82
CA ASP A 484 21.05 -22.39 24.90
C ASP A 484 21.73 -23.64 24.31
N ILE A 485 20.97 -24.54 23.69
CA ILE A 485 21.48 -25.79 23.09
C ILE A 485 21.65 -25.61 21.57
N PRO A 486 22.86 -25.33 21.06
CA PRO A 486 23.14 -25.37 19.63
C PRO A 486 23.18 -26.81 19.11
N LEU A 487 22.73 -27.01 17.87
CA LEU A 487 22.65 -28.29 17.19
C LEU A 487 23.35 -28.21 15.83
N GLU A 488 24.31 -29.10 15.60
CA GLU A 488 25.05 -29.16 14.34
C GLU A 488 24.34 -30.04 13.31
N ILE A 489 24.39 -29.67 12.03
CA ILE A 489 23.84 -30.49 10.95
C ILE A 489 24.84 -31.62 10.63
N LYS A 490 24.86 -32.67 11.46
CA LYS A 490 25.75 -33.83 11.30
C LYS A 490 25.21 -34.88 10.33
N ASP A 491 23.91 -35.21 10.43
CA ASP A 491 23.28 -36.22 9.59
C ASP A 491 21.81 -35.88 9.31
N TRP A 492 21.51 -35.54 8.05
CA TRP A 492 20.15 -35.25 7.59
C TRP A 492 19.17 -36.41 7.79
N ARG A 493 19.64 -37.66 7.82
CA ARG A 493 18.77 -38.83 8.02
C ARG A 493 18.17 -38.84 9.42
N GLN A 494 18.79 -38.19 10.41
CA GLN A 494 18.28 -38.14 11.77
C GLN A 494 17.01 -37.29 11.87
N VAL A 495 16.85 -36.28 11.01
CA VAL A 495 15.76 -35.29 11.08
C VAL A 495 14.38 -35.96 11.10
N GLU A 496 14.17 -36.99 10.27
CA GLU A 496 12.88 -37.71 10.22
C GLU A 496 12.74 -38.84 11.25
N LEU A 497 13.82 -39.17 11.98
CA LEU A 497 13.84 -40.28 12.94
C LEU A 497 13.56 -39.85 14.38
N ASN A 498 13.45 -38.54 14.64
CA ASN A 498 13.22 -38.02 15.98
C ASN A 498 12.18 -36.89 15.98
N PRO A 499 11.47 -36.70 17.11
CA PRO A 499 10.36 -35.76 17.19
C PRO A 499 10.78 -34.29 17.24
N PHE A 500 12.08 -33.98 17.27
CA PHE A 500 12.60 -32.61 17.30
C PHE A 500 12.99 -32.09 15.92
N PHE A 501 13.02 -32.95 14.89
CA PHE A 501 13.66 -32.65 13.61
C PHE A 501 15.13 -32.24 13.79
N CYS A 502 15.79 -32.85 14.78
CA CYS A 502 17.18 -32.58 15.14
C CYS A 502 18.13 -33.39 14.25
N PRO A 503 19.14 -32.77 13.61
CA PRO A 503 20.16 -33.46 12.83
C PRO A 503 21.36 -33.95 13.67
N ASP A 504 21.40 -33.60 14.96
CA ASP A 504 22.46 -33.96 15.92
C ASP A 504 21.92 -34.97 16.94
N ALA A 505 22.20 -36.26 16.74
CA ALA A 505 21.74 -37.32 17.64
C ALA A 505 22.33 -37.20 19.05
N ASP A 506 23.52 -36.61 19.19
CA ASP A 506 24.23 -36.50 20.48
C ASP A 506 23.54 -35.51 21.44
N LYS A 507 22.63 -34.69 20.94
CA LYS A 507 21.94 -33.63 21.69
C LYS A 507 20.50 -33.99 22.06
N LEU A 508 19.99 -35.13 21.62
CA LEU A 508 18.59 -35.53 21.84
C LEU A 508 18.23 -35.65 23.34
N ASP A 509 19.14 -36.17 24.16
CA ASP A 509 18.91 -36.28 25.61
C ASP A 509 18.84 -34.91 26.29
N ALA A 510 19.73 -33.99 25.91
CA ALA A 510 19.71 -32.61 26.42
C ALA A 510 18.42 -31.87 26.03
N LEU A 511 17.91 -32.09 24.81
CA LEU A 511 16.62 -31.56 24.37
C LEU A 511 15.45 -32.17 25.17
N ASP A 512 15.45 -33.48 25.46
CA ASP A 512 14.43 -34.11 26.32
C ASP A 512 14.45 -33.54 27.74
N GLU A 513 15.64 -33.39 28.33
CA GLU A 513 15.82 -32.80 29.66
C GLU A 513 15.28 -31.37 29.72
N LEU A 514 15.63 -30.53 28.74
CA LEU A 514 15.12 -29.15 28.64
C LEU A 514 13.59 -29.13 28.54
N MET A 515 12.99 -29.96 27.68
CA MET A 515 11.53 -30.00 27.53
C MET A 515 10.80 -30.48 28.79
N ARG A 516 11.41 -31.40 29.56
CA ARG A 516 10.86 -31.84 30.85
C ARG A 516 10.94 -30.72 31.89
N ALA A 517 12.05 -29.99 31.94
CA ALA A 517 12.23 -28.85 32.83
C ALA A 517 11.19 -27.75 32.53
N LEU A 518 11.07 -27.32 31.27
CA LEU A 518 10.09 -26.31 30.84
C LEU A 518 8.65 -26.71 31.20
N LYS A 519 8.30 -27.98 31.02
CA LYS A 519 6.96 -28.48 31.38
C LYS A 519 6.69 -28.46 32.89
N LYS A 520 7.72 -28.71 33.70
CA LYS A 520 7.63 -28.65 35.17
C LYS A 520 7.53 -27.21 35.67
N GLU A 521 8.28 -26.31 35.04
CA GLU A 521 8.27 -24.87 35.32
C GLU A 521 7.01 -24.18 34.78
N GLY A 522 6.39 -24.80 33.77
CA GLY A 522 5.23 -24.24 33.12
C GLY A 522 5.55 -23.09 32.16
N ASP A 523 6.78 -23.07 31.64
CA ASP A 523 7.33 -22.04 30.76
C ASP A 523 7.64 -22.59 29.34
N SER A 524 8.24 -21.77 28.49
CA SER A 524 8.54 -22.06 27.09
C SER A 524 9.89 -21.48 26.66
N ILE A 525 10.41 -21.94 25.54
CA ILE A 525 11.69 -21.47 25.00
C ILE A 525 11.61 -21.21 23.48
N GLY A 526 12.51 -20.36 22.99
CA GLY A 526 12.67 -20.08 21.57
C GLY A 526 13.56 -21.10 20.86
N ALA A 527 13.68 -20.96 19.55
CA ALA A 527 14.44 -21.88 18.70
C ALA A 527 14.97 -21.22 17.42
N LYS A 528 16.03 -21.81 16.84
CA LYS A 528 16.51 -21.52 15.49
C LYS A 528 16.21 -22.73 14.59
N VAL A 529 15.62 -22.47 13.43
CA VAL A 529 15.39 -23.48 12.38
C VAL A 529 16.17 -23.07 11.15
N THR A 530 16.81 -24.04 10.51
CA THR A 530 17.50 -23.87 9.23
C THR A 530 16.72 -24.59 8.13
N VAL A 531 16.56 -23.94 6.99
CA VAL A 531 16.01 -24.54 5.76
C VAL A 531 17.01 -24.40 4.63
N MET A 532 17.15 -25.45 3.83
CA MET A 532 18.10 -25.54 2.74
C MET A 532 17.43 -26.08 1.47
N ALA A 533 17.76 -25.50 0.32
CA ALA A 533 17.43 -26.04 -1.00
C ALA A 533 18.69 -26.37 -1.78
N SER A 534 18.80 -27.60 -2.27
CA SER A 534 19.89 -28.09 -3.13
C SER A 534 19.39 -28.35 -4.55
N GLY A 535 20.27 -28.25 -5.55
CA GLY A 535 19.92 -28.43 -6.96
C GLY A 535 19.21 -27.24 -7.59
N VAL A 536 19.19 -26.08 -6.92
CA VAL A 536 18.56 -24.87 -7.44
C VAL A 536 19.41 -24.35 -8.61
N PRO A 537 18.86 -24.16 -9.82
CA PRO A 537 19.63 -23.65 -10.94
C PRO A 537 20.06 -22.21 -10.67
N ALA A 538 21.20 -21.80 -11.21
CA ALA A 538 21.58 -20.39 -11.23
C ALA A 538 20.59 -19.58 -12.10
N GLY A 539 20.19 -18.40 -11.62
CA GLY A 539 19.34 -17.47 -12.39
C GLY A 539 17.90 -17.29 -11.90
N LEU A 540 17.49 -17.89 -10.79
CA LEU A 540 16.17 -17.64 -10.17
C LEU A 540 16.25 -16.38 -9.29
N GLY A 541 15.28 -15.48 -9.38
CA GLY A 541 15.25 -14.23 -8.62
C GLY A 541 15.28 -12.97 -9.49
N GLU A 542 15.02 -11.83 -8.86
CA GLU A 542 15.08 -10.50 -9.50
C GLU A 542 16.16 -9.60 -8.85
N PRO A 543 16.67 -8.57 -9.54
CA PRO A 543 17.81 -7.78 -9.04
C PRO A 543 17.45 -6.67 -8.04
N VAL A 544 16.19 -6.23 -7.94
CA VAL A 544 15.83 -4.99 -7.20
C VAL A 544 14.78 -5.20 -6.12
N PHE A 545 13.49 -5.32 -6.46
CA PHE A 545 12.39 -5.34 -5.48
C PHE A 545 11.92 -6.76 -5.14
N ASP A 546 11.89 -7.67 -6.11
CA ASP A 546 11.49 -9.07 -5.94
C ASP A 546 12.71 -9.99 -5.82
N ARG A 547 13.71 -9.55 -5.05
CA ARG A 547 14.93 -10.33 -4.85
C ARG A 547 14.59 -11.67 -4.21
N LEU A 548 15.26 -12.73 -4.63
CA LEU A 548 14.98 -14.08 -4.12
C LEU A 548 15.15 -14.18 -2.61
N ASP A 549 16.21 -13.58 -2.06
CA ASP A 549 16.47 -13.49 -0.62
C ASP A 549 15.42 -12.64 0.12
N ALA A 550 14.96 -11.54 -0.49
CA ALA A 550 13.88 -10.71 0.06
C ALA A 550 12.55 -11.48 0.15
N ASP A 551 12.19 -12.21 -0.91
CA ASP A 551 10.97 -13.02 -0.92
C ASP A 551 11.05 -14.22 0.03
N ILE A 552 12.22 -14.88 0.12
CA ILE A 552 12.46 -15.92 1.14
C ILE A 552 12.32 -15.33 2.54
N ALA A 553 12.92 -14.16 2.79
CA ALA A 553 12.83 -13.48 4.08
C ALA A 553 11.38 -13.13 4.43
N HIS A 554 10.61 -12.59 3.49
CA HIS A 554 9.19 -12.31 3.66
C HIS A 554 8.40 -13.58 3.97
N ALA A 555 8.60 -14.65 3.18
CA ALA A 555 7.90 -15.91 3.34
C ALA A 555 8.17 -16.57 4.70
N LEU A 556 9.44 -16.59 5.14
CA LEU A 556 9.82 -17.16 6.44
C LEU A 556 9.39 -16.27 7.61
N MET A 557 9.52 -14.95 7.50
CA MET A 557 9.07 -14.00 8.53
C MET A 557 7.54 -14.03 8.73
N SER A 558 6.79 -14.40 7.68
CA SER A 558 5.33 -14.54 7.76
C SER A 558 4.86 -15.74 8.60
N ILE A 559 5.76 -16.64 9.00
CA ILE A 559 5.43 -17.79 9.84
C ILE A 559 5.22 -17.31 11.28
N ASN A 560 4.19 -17.83 11.93
CA ASN A 560 3.88 -17.45 13.31
C ASN A 560 5.09 -17.65 14.25
N ALA A 561 5.29 -16.70 15.16
CA ALA A 561 6.39 -16.64 16.12
C ALA A 561 7.79 -16.39 15.56
N VAL A 562 7.99 -16.30 14.24
CA VAL A 562 9.28 -15.87 13.67
C VAL A 562 9.52 -14.38 13.97
N LYS A 563 10.73 -14.05 14.41
CA LYS A 563 11.16 -12.69 14.76
C LYS A 563 12.44 -12.23 14.05
N GLY A 564 13.12 -13.13 13.34
CA GLY A 564 14.31 -12.84 12.57
C GLY A 564 14.52 -13.89 11.48
N VAL A 565 15.04 -13.47 10.34
CA VAL A 565 15.42 -14.33 9.22
C VAL A 565 16.83 -13.95 8.77
N GLU A 566 17.63 -14.96 8.43
CA GLU A 566 19.01 -14.83 7.98
C GLU A 566 19.19 -15.63 6.67
N ILE A 567 20.02 -15.12 5.75
CA ILE A 567 20.43 -15.83 4.54
C ILE A 567 21.94 -16.05 4.62
N GLY A 568 22.40 -17.27 4.32
CA GLY A 568 23.83 -17.64 4.41
C GLY A 568 24.42 -17.37 5.79
N GLU A 569 25.51 -16.62 5.86
CA GLU A 569 26.14 -16.19 7.12
C GLU A 569 25.22 -15.36 8.03
N GLY A 570 24.14 -14.79 7.50
CA GLY A 570 23.20 -14.01 8.31
C GLY A 570 23.86 -12.85 9.02
N PHE A 571 23.56 -12.69 10.32
CA PHE A 571 24.18 -11.64 11.12
C PHE A 571 25.67 -11.86 11.37
N ASN A 572 26.23 -13.06 11.16
CA ASN A 572 27.67 -13.28 11.33
C ASN A 572 28.51 -12.49 10.32
N VAL A 573 27.90 -12.05 9.20
CA VAL A 573 28.58 -11.26 8.17
C VAL A 573 29.20 -9.97 8.71
N VAL A 574 28.64 -9.38 9.78
CA VAL A 574 29.17 -8.11 10.34
C VAL A 574 30.55 -8.28 10.99
N ALA A 575 30.93 -9.51 11.33
CA ALA A 575 32.24 -9.83 11.91
C ALA A 575 33.30 -10.16 10.85
N LEU A 576 32.92 -10.26 9.57
CA LEU A 576 33.79 -10.69 8.49
C LEU A 576 34.31 -9.50 7.66
N ARG A 577 35.58 -9.57 7.25
CA ARG A 577 36.12 -8.67 6.21
C ARG A 577 35.68 -9.15 4.83
N GLY A 578 35.65 -8.25 3.85
CA GLY A 578 35.34 -8.63 2.45
C GLY A 578 36.31 -9.66 1.84
N SER A 579 37.53 -9.83 2.37
CA SER A 579 38.46 -10.91 1.97
C SER A 579 38.13 -12.27 2.60
N GLN A 580 37.29 -12.29 3.63
CA GLN A 580 36.87 -13.50 4.36
C GLN A 580 35.45 -13.93 3.94
N ASN A 581 34.61 -12.98 3.54
CA ASN A 581 33.20 -13.24 3.21
C ASN A 581 32.96 -13.52 1.72
N ARG A 582 33.84 -13.07 0.81
CA ARG A 582 33.65 -13.31 -0.63
C ARG A 582 33.65 -14.81 -0.92
N ASP A 583 32.66 -15.28 -1.66
CA ASP A 583 32.65 -16.66 -2.15
C ASP A 583 33.49 -16.75 -3.44
N GLU A 584 34.75 -17.17 -3.29
CA GLU A 584 35.68 -17.28 -4.41
C GLU A 584 35.27 -18.38 -5.39
N ILE A 585 35.47 -18.11 -6.69
CA ILE A 585 35.07 -18.99 -7.78
C ILE A 585 36.32 -19.51 -8.50
N THR A 586 36.41 -20.83 -8.63
CA THR A 586 37.45 -21.50 -9.42
C THR A 586 36.83 -22.34 -10.54
N VAL A 587 37.66 -23.01 -11.35
CA VAL A 587 37.15 -23.95 -12.36
C VAL A 587 36.43 -25.16 -11.74
N GLN A 588 36.67 -25.44 -10.46
CA GLN A 588 35.96 -26.45 -9.66
C GLN A 588 34.67 -25.91 -9.01
N GLY A 589 34.37 -24.61 -9.19
CA GLY A 589 33.20 -23.94 -8.64
C GLY A 589 33.49 -23.05 -7.44
N PHE A 590 32.42 -22.64 -6.74
CA PHE A 590 32.51 -21.83 -5.53
C PHE A 590 33.24 -22.58 -4.41
N GLN A 591 34.15 -21.89 -3.72
CA GLN A 591 34.97 -22.48 -2.65
C GLN A 591 34.32 -22.38 -1.26
N SER A 592 33.32 -21.51 -1.11
CA SER A 592 32.54 -21.28 0.11
C SER A 592 31.12 -20.86 -0.28
N ASN A 593 30.19 -20.81 0.69
CA ASN A 593 28.80 -20.41 0.47
C ASN A 593 28.32 -19.43 1.56
N HIS A 594 29.10 -18.40 1.82
CA HIS A 594 28.77 -17.37 2.81
C HIS A 594 27.53 -16.57 2.40
N ALA A 595 27.30 -16.38 1.10
CA ALA A 595 26.12 -15.72 0.56
C ALA A 595 24.83 -16.55 0.68
N GLY A 596 24.93 -17.83 1.06
CA GLY A 596 23.76 -18.70 1.20
C GLY A 596 23.04 -18.95 -0.12
N GLY A 597 23.80 -19.06 -1.23
CA GLY A 597 23.31 -19.43 -2.55
C GLY A 597 22.64 -18.32 -3.35
N ILE A 598 22.67 -17.07 -2.87
CA ILE A 598 22.01 -15.93 -3.51
C ILE A 598 23.00 -14.77 -3.64
N LEU A 599 23.21 -14.28 -4.85
CA LEU A 599 24.10 -13.17 -5.17
C LEU A 599 23.32 -12.12 -5.98
N GLY A 600 23.28 -10.88 -5.48
CA GLY A 600 22.55 -9.80 -6.14
C GLY A 600 21.04 -10.05 -6.26
N GLY A 601 20.46 -10.84 -5.35
CA GLY A 601 19.04 -11.22 -5.39
C GLY A 601 18.72 -12.41 -6.29
N ILE A 602 19.73 -13.05 -6.90
CA ILE A 602 19.59 -14.14 -7.86
C ILE A 602 20.34 -15.39 -7.36
N SER A 603 19.76 -16.58 -7.55
CA SER A 603 20.40 -17.84 -7.19
C SER A 603 21.72 -18.06 -7.94
N SER A 604 22.75 -18.49 -7.21
CA SER A 604 24.10 -18.71 -7.77
C SER A 604 24.33 -20.14 -8.29
N GLY A 605 23.42 -21.08 -8.00
CA GLY A 605 23.59 -22.52 -8.22
C GLY A 605 24.01 -23.28 -6.97
N GLN A 606 24.61 -22.59 -5.99
CA GLN A 606 24.94 -23.18 -4.70
C GLN A 606 23.68 -23.47 -3.87
N HIS A 607 23.84 -24.19 -2.77
CA HIS A 607 22.73 -24.42 -1.84
C HIS A 607 22.17 -23.10 -1.32
N ILE A 608 20.87 -22.92 -1.45
CA ILE A 608 20.18 -21.82 -0.78
C ILE A 608 20.06 -22.19 0.69
N VAL A 609 20.57 -21.34 1.58
CA VAL A 609 20.55 -21.58 3.03
C VAL A 609 19.90 -20.38 3.71
N ALA A 610 18.83 -20.63 4.46
CA ALA A 610 18.16 -19.63 5.26
C ALA A 610 17.91 -20.12 6.69
N HIS A 611 17.91 -19.20 7.64
CA HIS A 611 17.61 -19.47 9.03
C HIS A 611 16.47 -18.59 9.52
N MET A 612 15.67 -19.11 10.46
CA MET A 612 14.63 -18.33 11.14
C MET A 612 14.73 -18.50 12.65
N ALA A 613 14.57 -17.38 13.36
CA ALA A 613 14.53 -17.31 14.81
C ALA A 613 13.08 -17.24 15.30
N LEU A 614 12.65 -18.21 16.10
CA LEU A 614 11.32 -18.26 16.69
C LEU A 614 11.36 -17.84 18.15
N LYS A 615 10.46 -16.95 18.54
CA LYS A 615 10.27 -16.57 19.94
C LYS A 615 9.67 -17.71 20.76
N PRO A 616 9.84 -17.69 22.10
CA PRO A 616 9.13 -18.59 23.00
C PRO A 616 7.59 -18.50 22.86
N THR A 617 6.91 -19.60 23.12
CA THR A 617 5.45 -19.69 23.08
C THR A 617 4.82 -18.84 24.19
N SER A 618 4.04 -17.83 23.85
CA SER A 618 3.52 -16.91 24.87
C SER A 618 2.38 -17.46 25.74
N SER A 619 1.84 -18.65 25.43
CA SER A 619 0.82 -19.32 26.24
C SER A 619 1.47 -20.29 27.23
N ILE A 620 1.76 -19.78 28.42
CA ILE A 620 2.44 -20.47 29.53
C ILE A 620 1.60 -20.42 30.81
N THR A 621 1.95 -21.26 31.79
CA THR A 621 1.27 -21.30 33.09
C THR A 621 1.91 -20.40 34.14
N VAL A 622 3.07 -19.80 33.85
CA VAL A 622 3.64 -18.71 34.64
C VAL A 622 2.69 -17.51 34.57
N PRO A 623 2.26 -16.93 35.72
CA PRO A 623 1.38 -15.78 35.73
C PRO A 623 2.03 -14.54 35.11
N GLY A 624 1.23 -13.76 34.38
CA GLY A 624 1.66 -12.50 33.77
C GLY A 624 0.60 -11.40 33.92
N ARG A 625 1.01 -10.14 33.82
CA ARG A 625 0.11 -8.99 33.82
C ARG A 625 -0.32 -8.63 32.40
N THR A 626 -1.57 -8.19 32.27
CA THR A 626 -2.12 -7.67 31.03
C THR A 626 -3.30 -6.74 31.34
N ILE A 627 -4.01 -6.28 30.32
CA ILE A 627 -5.26 -5.53 30.47
C ILE A 627 -6.45 -6.32 29.91
N ASN A 628 -7.63 -6.04 30.46
CA ASN A 628 -8.90 -6.48 29.89
C ASN A 628 -9.44 -5.46 28.87
N ARG A 629 -10.59 -5.77 28.26
CA ARG A 629 -11.26 -4.86 27.30
C ARG A 629 -11.72 -3.52 27.89
N MET A 630 -11.87 -3.43 29.22
CA MET A 630 -12.21 -2.19 29.93
C MET A 630 -10.96 -1.33 30.22
N GLY A 631 -9.77 -1.81 29.86
CA GLY A 631 -8.49 -1.14 30.15
C GLY A 631 -7.97 -1.38 31.56
N GLU A 632 -8.58 -2.27 32.34
CA GLU A 632 -8.18 -2.58 33.71
C GLU A 632 -7.03 -3.59 33.71
N GLU A 633 -6.04 -3.37 34.58
CA GLU A 633 -4.96 -4.33 34.79
C GLU A 633 -5.48 -5.62 35.43
N VAL A 634 -5.14 -6.76 34.83
CA VAL A 634 -5.50 -8.09 35.31
C VAL A 634 -4.29 -9.02 35.28
N GLU A 635 -4.26 -9.96 36.22
CA GLU A 635 -3.33 -11.09 36.18
C GLU A 635 -3.94 -12.22 35.35
N MET A 636 -3.12 -12.82 34.49
CA MET A 636 -3.54 -13.86 33.56
C MET A 636 -2.61 -15.06 33.61
N ILE A 637 -3.21 -16.24 33.53
CA ILE A 637 -2.52 -17.51 33.30
C ILE A 637 -3.21 -18.20 32.13
N THR A 638 -2.44 -18.69 31.15
CA THR A 638 -3.03 -19.49 30.06
C THR A 638 -3.02 -20.96 30.45
N LYS A 639 -4.17 -21.48 30.87
CA LYS A 639 -4.35 -22.91 31.13
C LYS A 639 -4.68 -23.61 29.81
N GLY A 640 -3.95 -24.67 29.46
CA GLY A 640 -4.18 -25.38 28.20
C GLY A 640 -3.00 -26.22 27.75
N ARG A 641 -3.15 -26.83 26.57
CA ARG A 641 -2.15 -27.71 25.95
C ARG A 641 -1.36 -26.93 24.90
N HIS A 642 -0.32 -26.22 25.32
CA HIS A 642 0.51 -25.40 24.44
C HIS A 642 1.87 -26.06 24.21
N ASP A 643 2.47 -25.79 23.05
CA ASP A 643 3.81 -26.25 22.70
C ASP A 643 4.84 -25.49 23.57
N PRO A 644 5.70 -26.14 24.38
CA PRO A 644 6.77 -25.46 25.10
C PRO A 644 7.86 -24.88 24.16
N CYS A 645 7.93 -25.37 22.91
CA CYS A 645 8.75 -24.81 21.86
C CYS A 645 8.03 -24.96 20.51
N VAL A 646 7.56 -23.84 19.94
CA VAL A 646 6.89 -23.83 18.62
C VAL A 646 7.85 -24.08 17.45
N GLY A 647 9.16 -23.92 17.66
CA GLY A 647 10.18 -24.12 16.62
C GLY A 647 10.21 -25.53 16.02
N ILE A 648 9.89 -26.55 16.81
CA ILE A 648 9.87 -27.94 16.34
C ILE A 648 8.92 -28.10 15.16
N ARG A 649 7.67 -27.64 15.31
CA ARG A 649 6.64 -27.78 14.26
C ARG A 649 6.79 -26.77 13.12
N ALA A 650 7.71 -25.81 13.24
CA ALA A 650 7.97 -24.81 12.22
C ALA A 650 8.82 -25.37 11.06
N VAL A 651 9.53 -26.49 11.26
CA VAL A 651 10.39 -27.12 10.25
C VAL A 651 9.66 -27.42 8.93
N PRO A 652 8.57 -28.23 8.89
CA PRO A 652 7.85 -28.49 7.65
C PRO A 652 7.18 -27.24 7.07
N ILE A 653 6.89 -26.23 7.90
CA ILE A 653 6.32 -24.96 7.43
C ILE A 653 7.39 -24.16 6.68
N ALA A 654 8.63 -24.09 7.19
CA ALA A 654 9.72 -23.40 6.50
C ALA A 654 10.10 -24.07 5.17
N GLU A 655 10.14 -25.40 5.12
CA GLU A 655 10.33 -26.13 3.87
C GLU A 655 9.26 -25.75 2.84
N ALA A 656 7.99 -25.75 3.25
CA ALA A 656 6.87 -25.39 2.39
C ALA A 656 6.96 -23.95 1.88
N MET A 657 7.28 -22.99 2.76
CA MET A 657 7.42 -21.59 2.37
C MET A 657 8.59 -21.35 1.41
N LEU A 658 9.74 -22.01 1.62
CA LEU A 658 10.86 -21.94 0.68
C LEU A 658 10.47 -22.55 -0.68
N ALA A 659 9.75 -23.68 -0.68
CA ALA A 659 9.28 -24.32 -1.90
C ALA A 659 8.31 -23.43 -2.71
N ILE A 660 7.38 -22.75 -2.03
CA ILE A 660 6.44 -21.82 -2.67
C ILE A 660 7.21 -20.69 -3.37
N VAL A 661 8.20 -20.07 -2.70
CA VAL A 661 9.00 -18.99 -3.27
C VAL A 661 9.84 -19.48 -4.46
N LEU A 662 10.53 -20.61 -4.32
CA LEU A 662 11.35 -21.16 -5.40
C LEU A 662 10.51 -21.58 -6.60
N MET A 663 9.33 -22.15 -6.37
CA MET A 663 8.41 -22.52 -7.45
C MET A 663 7.93 -21.27 -8.19
N ASP A 664 7.60 -20.20 -7.47
CA ASP A 664 7.17 -18.95 -8.08
C ASP A 664 8.28 -18.34 -8.95
N HIS A 665 9.48 -18.17 -8.40
CA HIS A 665 10.64 -17.63 -9.13
C HIS A 665 11.05 -18.50 -10.32
N LEU A 666 10.90 -19.83 -10.21
CA LEU A 666 11.12 -20.74 -11.33
C LEU A 666 10.13 -20.50 -12.46
N LEU A 667 8.84 -20.31 -12.16
CA LEU A 667 7.84 -20.01 -13.17
C LEU A 667 8.07 -18.63 -13.81
N ARG A 668 8.46 -17.62 -13.02
CA ARG A 668 8.80 -16.28 -13.54
C ARG A 668 10.00 -16.35 -14.48
N HIS A 669 11.07 -17.03 -14.04
CA HIS A 669 12.25 -17.25 -14.86
C HIS A 669 11.89 -17.97 -16.17
N ARG A 670 11.07 -19.03 -16.11
CA ARG A 670 10.60 -19.73 -17.30
C ARG A 670 9.74 -18.83 -18.20
N ALA A 671 8.91 -17.94 -17.66
CA ALA A 671 8.03 -17.09 -18.44
C ALA A 671 8.79 -16.00 -19.20
N GLN A 672 9.80 -15.39 -18.57
CA GLN A 672 10.54 -14.27 -19.14
C GLN A 672 11.81 -14.69 -19.89
N ASN A 673 12.53 -15.69 -19.37
CA ASN A 673 13.91 -15.99 -19.76
C ASN A 673 14.08 -17.36 -20.45
N ALA A 674 13.01 -17.96 -20.97
CA ALA A 674 13.05 -19.30 -21.60
C ALA A 674 14.11 -19.46 -22.71
N ASP A 675 14.37 -18.40 -23.46
CA ASP A 675 15.30 -18.43 -24.59
C ASP A 675 16.76 -18.16 -24.20
N VAL A 676 17.02 -17.79 -22.94
CA VAL A 676 18.36 -17.49 -22.47
C VAL A 676 19.18 -18.78 -22.32
N LYS A 677 20.25 -18.89 -23.11
CA LYS A 677 21.22 -19.98 -23.03
C LYS A 677 22.60 -19.41 -22.74
N THR A 678 23.27 -19.97 -21.74
CA THR A 678 24.60 -19.54 -21.33
C THR A 678 25.61 -20.67 -21.56
N GLU A 679 26.78 -20.33 -22.09
CA GLU A 679 27.89 -21.29 -22.33
C GLU A 679 28.91 -21.30 -21.18
N ILE A 680 28.73 -20.44 -20.18
CA ILE A 680 29.59 -20.39 -19.00
C ILE A 680 29.36 -21.63 -18.10
N PRO A 681 30.38 -22.08 -17.34
CA PRO A 681 30.24 -23.22 -16.43
C PRO A 681 29.10 -23.03 -15.42
N ARG A 682 28.44 -24.14 -15.06
CA ARG A 682 27.44 -24.24 -13.99
C ARG A 682 27.91 -25.28 -12.98
N TRP A 683 27.70 -25.02 -11.70
CA TRP A 683 28.15 -25.88 -10.60
C TRP A 683 27.00 -26.22 -9.68
#